data_AF-A0A960X336-F1
#
_entry.id   AF-A0A960X336-F1
#
_cell.length_a   1.000
_cell.length_b   1.000
_cell.length_c   1.000
_cell.angle_alpha   90.00
_cell.angle_beta   90.00
_cell.angle_gamma   90.00
#
_symmetry.space_group_name_H-M   'P 1'
#
loop_
_entity.id
_entity.type
_entity.pdbx_description
1 polymer ?
#
loop_
_entity_poly.entity_id
_entity_poly.type
_entity_poly.pdbx_seq_one_letter_code
_entity_poly.pdbx_strand_id
1 'polypeptide(L)'
;MYRSIIAPLLLASLTLYAEDWPQFRGGNATGVSSSKALPGEFSAEKNIAWKVKVGDGIGSAVIKNDRVFVTAMVGDSKAAVYGLDAASGRQLWRTEFETGTLPRITPPNSHASSTPATDGDRVYVHFSTIGLLAFDSATGTEAWRYSMPRPAYLMDWGAASSPIVHDGTVFFCQDDDLAPFLVAVDAKTGQEKWKTLRKDMLAGYALPVLCEANGRTDLVIAGSGKLKGYDPATGKELWTCNTLLRTIMTSPVVHEGIIYMAVQSYGDSSRTLKHALLEWLDTNQDKMLSRDETPKEFHERFDESDKNKDKVIGPDEIDAAFQSPDNMAAGGNIIQAIRGGGHGDVTRTHVLWNLDHKTPSNLSSPLFYNNRLYLVKSGGMSSCYDAKDGRTLWDRSRIGNFGDHFASPIAADGRVYIAGKNGFIVVLEDGPELKVLGKHDIGEEIIATPSIADGRLFIRTRENLFCVANGASGPGLVTATGSTQSLEIVSRPVSDSRIWNGYTGNAMGQESWSDLELDQRLEQLKRLNYAAIAIPTAIAPFAPIRVDGDTAGRKAFGGARTFENADVAAITARLREKAAKLGFEIVEAKPTPMSVLPHLEFSDEKSLSDFVTPMCGEGVAERMWLGFQEIAKANELIAKHDPRLGLPAPEMLTRHLESPGALPDWLTQVKTHYLNAMNEMYRANTRAREGSRSLTLYHAKKLEFTFHFVSCIENLYKAHDPAARSESLIAAVESIYNALNSYADAARDSGDRGAIALLNEHGYRVLTRIKAE
;
A
#
# COMPACT_ATOMS: atom_id res chain seq x y z
N MET A 1 -78.17 13.00 -17.96
CA MET A 1 -77.50 12.09 -17.01
C MET A 1 -76.31 11.45 -17.71
N TYR A 2 -75.10 11.95 -17.48
CA TYR A 2 -73.85 11.25 -17.81
C TYR A 2 -73.03 11.29 -16.52
N ARG A 3 -72.77 10.12 -15.93
CA ARG A 3 -71.91 9.97 -14.75
C ARG A 3 -70.50 9.60 -15.23
N SER A 4 -69.56 10.52 -15.08
CA SER A 4 -68.12 10.28 -15.25
C SER A 4 -67.62 9.42 -14.10
N ILE A 5 -66.96 8.30 -14.41
CA ILE A 5 -66.19 7.49 -13.47
C ILE A 5 -64.74 7.93 -13.61
N ILE A 6 -64.20 8.56 -12.57
CA ILE A 6 -62.76 8.88 -12.45
C ILE A 6 -62.11 7.66 -11.77
N ALA A 7 -61.21 6.98 -12.48
CA ALA A 7 -60.34 5.96 -11.91
C ALA A 7 -59.12 6.63 -11.25
N PRO A 8 -58.72 6.24 -10.01
CA PRO A 8 -57.54 6.81 -9.37
C PRO A 8 -56.27 6.21 -9.99
N LEU A 9 -55.35 7.09 -10.39
CA LEU A 9 -54.00 6.74 -10.82
C LEU A 9 -53.20 6.33 -9.57
N LEU A 10 -52.91 5.04 -9.43
CA LEU A 10 -51.97 4.52 -8.43
C LEU A 10 -50.56 5.00 -8.81
N LEU A 11 -50.09 6.07 -8.17
CA LEU A 11 -48.67 6.40 -8.12
C LEU A 11 -47.98 5.33 -7.27
N ALA A 12 -47.32 4.38 -7.91
CA ALA A 12 -46.32 3.55 -7.25
C ALA A 12 -45.18 4.46 -6.81
N SER A 13 -45.05 4.68 -5.50
CA SER A 13 -43.87 5.28 -4.92
C SER A 13 -42.67 4.40 -5.24
N LEU A 14 -41.87 4.79 -6.24
CA LEU A 14 -40.53 4.24 -6.41
C LEU A 14 -39.71 4.74 -5.22
N THR A 15 -39.66 3.98 -4.14
CA THR A 15 -38.53 4.07 -3.22
C THR A 15 -37.30 3.66 -4.03
N LEU A 16 -36.53 4.64 -4.49
CA LEU A 16 -35.14 4.40 -4.87
C LEU A 16 -34.45 3.92 -3.59
N TYR A 17 -34.20 2.61 -3.51
CA TYR A 17 -33.27 2.10 -2.50
C TYR A 17 -31.89 2.61 -2.88
N ALA A 18 -31.23 3.28 -1.93
CA ALA A 18 -29.81 3.55 -1.99
C ALA A 18 -29.06 2.24 -2.22
N GLU A 19 -28.00 2.28 -3.00
CA GLU A 19 -27.17 1.12 -3.24
C GLU A 19 -26.25 0.86 -2.04
N ASP A 20 -26.29 -0.37 -1.53
CA ASP A 20 -25.53 -0.76 -0.34
C ASP A 20 -24.14 -1.33 -0.67
N TRP A 21 -23.17 -1.03 0.20
CA TRP A 21 -21.85 -1.65 0.28
C TRP A 21 -21.61 -2.15 1.72
N PRO A 22 -22.30 -3.22 2.16
CA PRO A 22 -22.51 -3.51 3.57
C PRO A 22 -21.31 -4.12 4.30
N GLN A 23 -20.29 -4.57 3.59
CA GLN A 23 -19.14 -5.31 4.15
C GLN A 23 -17.90 -5.13 3.25
N PHE A 24 -16.78 -5.72 3.62
CA PHE A 24 -15.55 -5.67 2.82
C PHE A 24 -15.79 -6.09 1.37
N ARG A 25 -15.39 -5.24 0.42
CA ARG A 25 -15.65 -5.40 -1.03
C ARG A 25 -17.14 -5.55 -1.39
N GLY A 26 -18.05 -4.99 -0.60
CA GLY A 26 -19.48 -4.93 -0.90
C GLY A 26 -20.18 -6.27 -0.73
N GLY A 27 -21.31 -6.45 -1.43
CA GLY A 27 -22.12 -7.66 -1.35
C GLY A 27 -21.31 -8.93 -1.63
N ASN A 28 -21.29 -9.85 -0.66
CA ASN A 28 -20.55 -11.12 -0.71
C ASN A 28 -19.06 -10.99 -1.12
N ALA A 29 -18.42 -9.87 -0.77
CA ALA A 29 -17.01 -9.56 -1.06
C ALA A 29 -16.61 -9.57 -2.55
N THR A 30 -17.57 -9.34 -3.46
CA THR A 30 -17.35 -9.40 -4.92
C THR A 30 -16.48 -8.27 -5.47
N GLY A 31 -16.48 -7.11 -4.80
CA GLY A 31 -15.87 -5.88 -5.28
C GLY A 31 -16.67 -5.18 -6.37
N VAL A 32 -17.93 -5.58 -6.60
CA VAL A 32 -18.76 -5.08 -7.69
C VAL A 32 -19.94 -4.29 -7.15
N SER A 33 -20.22 -3.16 -7.80
CA SER A 33 -21.41 -2.35 -7.59
C SER A 33 -22.15 -2.13 -8.92
N SER A 34 -23.47 -2.02 -8.80
CA SER A 34 -24.41 -1.61 -9.86
C SER A 34 -24.46 -0.09 -10.10
N SER A 35 -23.78 0.71 -9.26
CA SER A 35 -23.75 2.18 -9.32
C SER A 35 -23.41 2.67 -10.72
N LYS A 36 -24.02 3.80 -11.05
CA LYS A 36 -23.84 4.51 -12.31
C LYS A 36 -23.38 5.94 -12.04
N ALA A 37 -22.93 6.60 -13.10
CA ALA A 37 -22.49 8.00 -13.03
C ALA A 37 -21.38 8.22 -12.00
N LEU A 38 -20.47 7.25 -11.87
CA LEU A 38 -19.31 7.36 -11.01
C LEU A 38 -18.32 8.41 -11.54
N PRO A 39 -17.50 9.01 -10.65
CA PRO A 39 -16.53 10.01 -11.06
C PRO A 39 -15.50 9.40 -12.00
N GLY A 40 -15.40 9.98 -13.21
CA GLY A 40 -14.40 9.62 -14.22
C GLY A 40 -13.08 10.37 -14.06
N GLU A 41 -13.09 11.46 -13.29
CA GLU A 41 -11.90 12.25 -12.97
C GLU A 41 -12.01 12.84 -11.57
N PHE A 42 -10.99 12.70 -10.74
CA PHE A 42 -10.96 13.24 -9.38
C PHE A 42 -9.52 13.44 -8.88
N SER A 43 -9.36 14.20 -7.79
CA SER A 43 -8.11 14.36 -7.04
C SER A 43 -8.42 14.64 -5.57
N ALA A 44 -7.41 14.92 -4.75
CA ALA A 44 -7.57 15.40 -3.38
C ALA A 44 -8.44 16.68 -3.26
N GLU A 45 -8.58 17.46 -4.33
CA GLU A 45 -9.32 18.73 -4.38
C GLU A 45 -10.47 18.73 -5.39
N LYS A 46 -10.42 17.85 -6.41
CA LYS A 46 -11.41 17.81 -7.50
C LYS A 46 -12.43 16.70 -7.29
N ASN A 47 -13.71 17.04 -7.44
CA ASN A 47 -14.85 16.12 -7.26
C ASN A 47 -14.92 15.48 -5.86
N ILE A 48 -14.35 16.13 -4.85
CA ILE A 48 -14.50 15.73 -3.45
C ILE A 48 -15.81 16.33 -2.91
N ALA A 49 -16.78 15.47 -2.62
CA ALA A 49 -18.03 15.86 -1.95
C ALA A 49 -17.76 16.26 -0.50
N TRP A 50 -16.94 15.47 0.20
CA TRP A 50 -16.50 15.76 1.57
C TRP A 50 -15.27 14.93 1.95
N LYS A 51 -14.58 15.37 3.01
CA LYS A 51 -13.45 14.70 3.64
C LYS A 51 -13.58 14.80 5.16
N VAL A 52 -13.37 13.69 5.87
CA VAL A 52 -13.44 13.64 7.34
C VAL A 52 -12.19 12.95 7.89
N LYS A 53 -11.57 13.53 8.92
CA LYS A 53 -10.51 12.86 9.69
C LYS A 53 -11.13 11.90 10.70
N VAL A 54 -10.71 10.63 10.66
CA VAL A 54 -11.24 9.57 11.53
C VAL A 54 -10.17 8.92 12.42
N GLY A 55 -8.87 9.11 12.11
CA GLY A 55 -7.75 8.52 12.86
C GLY A 55 -7.10 7.35 12.11
N ASP A 56 -6.07 6.75 12.71
CA ASP A 56 -5.28 5.67 12.10
C ASP A 56 -6.14 4.43 11.83
N GLY A 57 -6.13 3.91 10.62
CA GLY A 57 -6.84 2.68 10.28
C GLY A 57 -6.79 2.37 8.79
N ILE A 58 -6.99 1.10 8.46
CA ILE A 58 -6.94 0.61 7.07
C ILE A 58 -8.11 -0.30 6.71
N GLY A 59 -9.10 -0.44 7.60
CA GLY A 59 -10.39 -1.07 7.29
C GLY A 59 -11.21 -0.22 6.32
N SER A 60 -11.90 -0.86 5.36
CA SER A 60 -12.69 -0.16 4.35
C SER A 60 -13.92 0.50 4.97
N ALA A 61 -14.47 1.53 4.32
CA ALA A 61 -15.77 2.08 4.71
C ALA A 61 -16.89 1.16 4.23
N VAL A 62 -17.95 0.98 5.03
CA VAL A 62 -19.17 0.27 4.59
C VAL A 62 -20.35 1.22 4.56
N ILE A 63 -21.23 1.04 3.58
CA ILE A 63 -22.34 1.95 3.32
C ILE A 63 -23.62 1.14 3.30
N LYS A 64 -24.62 1.58 4.08
CA LYS A 64 -25.97 1.02 4.05
C LYS A 64 -26.97 2.03 4.58
N ASN A 65 -28.14 2.14 3.95
CA ASN A 65 -29.21 3.05 4.38
C ASN A 65 -28.72 4.50 4.60
N ASP A 66 -28.00 5.07 3.61
CA ASP A 66 -27.42 6.43 3.65
C ASP A 66 -26.42 6.70 4.79
N ARG A 67 -25.91 5.65 5.44
CA ARG A 67 -24.90 5.76 6.51
C ARG A 67 -23.60 5.10 6.10
N VAL A 68 -22.50 5.70 6.54
CA VAL A 68 -21.16 5.17 6.38
C VAL A 68 -20.61 4.76 7.73
N PHE A 69 -20.05 3.56 7.81
CA PHE A 69 -19.39 3.06 9.01
C PHE A 69 -17.91 2.77 8.75
N VAL A 70 -17.05 3.20 9.66
CA VAL A 70 -15.59 3.00 9.59
C VAL A 70 -15.00 2.87 10.98
N THR A 71 -13.92 2.10 11.09
CA THR A 71 -13.14 1.91 12.31
C THR A 71 -11.82 2.68 12.25
N ALA A 72 -11.35 3.14 13.40
CA ALA A 72 -10.05 3.78 13.54
C ALA A 72 -9.49 3.64 14.96
N MET A 73 -8.17 3.68 15.08
CA MET A 73 -7.47 3.98 16.31
C MET A 73 -7.55 5.48 16.59
N VAL A 74 -7.76 5.83 17.86
CA VAL A 74 -7.82 7.21 18.35
C VAL A 74 -6.82 7.34 19.49
N GLY A 75 -5.58 7.65 19.13
CA GLY A 75 -4.46 7.60 20.07
C GLY A 75 -4.00 6.17 20.34
N ASP A 76 -3.22 5.99 21.39
CA ASP A 76 -2.41 4.77 21.58
C ASP A 76 -3.17 3.62 22.26
N SER A 77 -4.29 3.90 22.93
CA SER A 77 -5.01 2.92 23.77
C SER A 77 -6.52 2.81 23.48
N LYS A 78 -7.03 3.54 22.48
CA LYS A 78 -8.46 3.55 22.16
C LYS A 78 -8.69 3.30 20.68
N ALA A 79 -9.76 2.58 20.40
CA ALA A 79 -10.33 2.45 19.07
C ALA A 79 -11.74 3.05 19.05
N ALA A 80 -12.21 3.42 17.86
CA ALA A 80 -13.51 4.00 17.65
C ALA A 80 -14.22 3.40 16.44
N VAL A 81 -15.55 3.31 16.55
CA VAL A 81 -16.44 3.13 15.40
C VAL A 81 -17.13 4.46 15.13
N TYR A 82 -17.13 4.88 13.88
CA TYR A 82 -17.80 6.09 13.40
C TYR A 82 -19.04 5.70 12.62
N GLY A 83 -20.16 6.40 12.89
CA GLY A 83 -21.32 6.44 12.01
C GLY A 83 -21.43 7.84 11.40
N LEU A 84 -21.37 7.92 10.07
CA LEU A 84 -21.40 9.17 9.31
C LEU A 84 -22.59 9.17 8.36
N ASP A 85 -23.10 10.36 8.06
CA ASP A 85 -24.04 10.58 6.96
C ASP A 85 -23.32 10.45 5.60
N ALA A 86 -23.81 9.58 4.71
CA ALA A 86 -23.13 9.29 3.44
C ALA A 86 -23.10 10.48 2.47
N ALA A 87 -24.11 11.34 2.51
CA ALA A 87 -24.22 12.48 1.61
C ALA A 87 -23.28 13.64 2.03
N SER A 88 -23.16 13.90 3.33
CA SER A 88 -22.47 15.09 3.86
C SER A 88 -21.17 14.80 4.60
N GLY A 89 -20.91 13.55 4.98
CA GLY A 89 -19.78 13.18 5.85
C GLY A 89 -19.98 13.62 7.30
N ARG A 90 -21.13 14.21 7.66
CA ARG A 90 -21.41 14.65 9.02
C ARG A 90 -21.41 13.45 9.96
N GLN A 91 -20.63 13.54 11.04
CA GLN A 91 -20.65 12.55 12.09
C GLN A 91 -22.04 12.50 12.75
N LEU A 92 -22.67 11.33 12.70
CA LEU A 92 -23.93 11.03 13.38
C LEU A 92 -23.64 10.60 14.82
N TRP A 93 -22.67 9.69 14.98
CA TRP A 93 -22.21 9.20 16.26
C TRP A 93 -20.76 8.69 16.15
N ARG A 94 -20.12 8.55 17.31
CA ARG A 94 -18.80 7.95 17.47
C ARG A 94 -18.76 7.24 18.82
N THR A 95 -18.36 5.98 18.80
CA THR A 95 -18.26 5.17 20.02
C THR A 95 -16.83 4.71 20.17
N GLU A 96 -16.19 5.13 21.26
CA GLU A 96 -14.83 4.74 21.62
C GLU A 96 -14.84 3.57 22.60
N PHE A 97 -13.81 2.73 22.53
CA PHE A 97 -13.56 1.68 23.49
C PHE A 97 -12.06 1.48 23.71
N GLU A 98 -11.71 1.08 24.93
CA GLU A 98 -10.33 0.75 25.31
C GLU A 98 -9.86 -0.49 24.56
N THR A 99 -8.65 -0.45 24.02
CA THR A 99 -8.06 -1.56 23.27
C THR A 99 -7.43 -2.61 24.16
N GLY A 100 -7.16 -2.30 25.42
CA GLY A 100 -6.23 -3.11 26.21
C GLY A 100 -4.82 -3.12 25.62
N THR A 101 -4.00 -4.09 26.03
CA THR A 101 -2.61 -4.19 25.59
C THR A 101 -2.52 -4.65 24.13
N LEU A 102 -2.10 -3.72 23.27
CA LEU A 102 -1.92 -3.97 21.84
C LEU A 102 -0.68 -4.83 21.59
N PRO A 103 -0.78 -5.88 20.74
CA PRO A 103 0.39 -6.63 20.32
C PRO A 103 1.24 -5.82 19.34
N ARG A 104 2.50 -6.21 19.17
CA ARG A 104 3.31 -5.67 18.06
C ARG A 104 2.68 -6.06 16.73
N ILE A 105 2.66 -5.12 15.78
CA ILE A 105 2.27 -5.38 14.38
C ILE A 105 3.28 -4.76 13.42
N THR A 106 3.40 -5.36 12.24
CA THR A 106 4.33 -4.93 11.18
C THR A 106 3.63 -3.96 10.23
N PRO A 107 4.23 -2.79 9.93
CA PRO A 107 3.72 -1.89 8.90
C PRO A 107 3.60 -2.58 7.52
N PRO A 108 2.64 -2.19 6.68
CA PRO A 108 1.77 -1.03 6.86
C PRO A 108 0.45 -1.34 7.58
N ASN A 109 0.35 -2.44 8.35
CA ASN A 109 -0.89 -2.76 9.06
C ASN A 109 -1.25 -1.71 10.14
N SER A 110 -2.49 -1.77 10.61
CA SER A 110 -3.04 -0.99 11.74
C SER A 110 -3.86 -1.90 12.65
N HIS A 111 -4.00 -1.54 13.92
CA HIS A 111 -4.93 -2.24 14.81
C HIS A 111 -6.40 -2.06 14.40
N ALA A 112 -6.72 -1.01 13.64
CA ALA A 112 -8.03 -0.80 13.01
C ALA A 112 -8.02 -1.23 11.53
N SER A 113 -7.58 -2.47 11.28
CA SER A 113 -7.48 -3.06 9.92
C SER A 113 -8.73 -3.83 9.51
N SER A 114 -9.49 -4.37 10.47
CA SER A 114 -10.73 -5.08 10.20
C SER A 114 -11.79 -4.13 9.64
N THR A 115 -12.35 -4.47 8.49
CA THR A 115 -13.46 -3.75 7.87
C THR A 115 -14.76 -4.11 8.59
N PRO A 116 -15.58 -3.13 9.02
CA PRO A 116 -16.90 -3.41 9.60
C PRO A 116 -17.82 -4.17 8.62
N ALA A 117 -18.89 -4.76 9.13
CA ALA A 117 -20.03 -5.24 8.34
C ALA A 117 -21.34 -4.68 8.90
N THR A 118 -22.39 -4.55 8.09
CA THR A 118 -23.69 -4.04 8.55
C THR A 118 -24.86 -4.70 7.83
N ASP A 119 -25.90 -5.04 8.59
CA ASP A 119 -27.20 -5.47 8.04
C ASP A 119 -28.18 -4.30 7.88
N GLY A 120 -27.78 -3.08 8.28
CA GLY A 120 -28.59 -1.86 8.25
C GLY A 120 -29.18 -1.50 9.61
N ASP A 121 -29.43 -2.49 10.47
CA ASP A 121 -29.86 -2.29 11.85
C ASP A 121 -28.66 -2.14 12.78
N ARG A 122 -27.57 -2.85 12.48
CA ARG A 122 -26.35 -2.89 13.30
C ARG A 122 -25.07 -2.86 12.51
N VAL A 123 -24.00 -2.50 13.20
CA VAL A 123 -22.63 -2.51 12.70
C VAL A 123 -21.82 -3.51 13.51
N TYR A 124 -21.24 -4.48 12.82
CA TYR A 124 -20.42 -5.55 13.37
C TYR A 124 -18.96 -5.25 13.10
N VAL A 125 -18.14 -5.28 14.16
CA VAL A 125 -16.70 -5.03 14.05
C VAL A 125 -15.93 -6.13 14.76
N HIS A 126 -14.70 -6.37 14.32
CA HIS A 126 -13.75 -7.20 15.04
C HIS A 126 -12.56 -6.34 15.48
N PHE A 127 -12.13 -6.53 16.73
CA PHE A 127 -10.91 -5.92 17.25
C PHE A 127 -10.08 -6.98 17.98
N SER A 128 -8.80 -7.10 17.65
CA SER A 128 -7.98 -8.30 17.97
C SER A 128 -7.83 -8.62 19.45
N THR A 129 -7.92 -7.62 20.32
CA THR A 129 -7.79 -7.78 21.78
C THR A 129 -9.15 -7.98 22.49
N ILE A 130 -10.26 -7.89 21.76
CA ILE A 130 -11.62 -7.92 22.32
C ILE A 130 -12.41 -9.08 21.73
N GLY A 131 -12.44 -9.21 20.40
CA GLY A 131 -13.31 -10.12 19.66
C GLY A 131 -14.31 -9.38 18.78
N LEU A 132 -15.53 -9.92 18.66
CA LEU A 132 -16.61 -9.32 17.88
C LEU A 132 -17.44 -8.36 18.74
N LEU A 133 -17.81 -7.22 18.18
CA LEU A 133 -18.71 -6.25 18.80
C LEU A 133 -19.82 -5.89 17.83
N ALA A 134 -21.00 -5.58 18.35
CA ALA A 134 -22.09 -5.00 17.58
C ALA A 134 -22.55 -3.68 18.18
N PHE A 135 -22.83 -2.72 17.30
CA PHE A 135 -23.37 -1.41 17.64
C PHE A 135 -24.68 -1.20 16.90
N ASP A 136 -25.64 -0.55 17.56
CA ASP A 136 -26.84 -0.04 16.90
C ASP A 136 -26.44 0.97 15.81
N SER A 137 -26.93 0.76 14.57
CA SER A 137 -26.48 1.55 13.41
C SER A 137 -26.93 3.01 13.50
N ALA A 138 -28.00 3.30 14.23
CA ALA A 138 -28.58 4.64 14.35
C ALA A 138 -27.94 5.45 15.48
N THR A 139 -27.66 4.81 16.61
CA THR A 139 -27.22 5.49 17.84
C THR A 139 -25.75 5.28 18.16
N GLY A 140 -25.11 4.24 17.60
CA GLY A 140 -23.76 3.84 17.96
C GLY A 140 -23.67 3.14 19.33
N THR A 141 -24.81 2.88 19.98
CA THR A 141 -24.83 2.20 21.27
C THR A 141 -24.39 0.75 21.09
N GLU A 142 -23.46 0.29 21.92
CA GLU A 142 -23.04 -1.10 21.93
C GLU A 142 -24.21 -2.02 22.31
N ALA A 143 -24.51 -2.98 21.44
CA ALA A 143 -25.58 -3.94 21.61
C ALA A 143 -25.09 -5.22 22.30
N TRP A 144 -23.92 -5.72 21.90
CA TRP A 144 -23.30 -6.93 22.47
C TRP A 144 -21.81 -7.02 22.14
N ARG A 145 -21.09 -7.86 22.90
CA ARG A 145 -19.73 -8.33 22.60
C ARG A 145 -19.67 -9.85 22.68
N TYR A 146 -18.90 -10.45 21.77
CA TYR A 146 -18.51 -11.85 21.82
C TYR A 146 -16.98 -11.92 21.95
N SER A 147 -16.51 -12.35 23.13
CA SER A 147 -15.08 -12.43 23.44
C SER A 147 -14.42 -13.58 22.69
N MET A 148 -13.23 -13.31 22.15
CA MET A 148 -12.45 -14.27 21.39
C MET A 148 -11.00 -14.32 21.90
N PRO A 149 -10.30 -15.45 21.75
CA PRO A 149 -8.88 -15.50 22.02
C PRO A 149 -8.15 -14.52 21.08
N ARG A 150 -7.21 -13.75 21.64
CA ARG A 150 -6.37 -12.84 20.84
C ARG A 150 -5.62 -13.67 19.78
N PRO A 151 -5.67 -13.29 18.50
CA PRO A 151 -5.00 -14.05 17.46
C PRO A 151 -3.48 -13.99 17.64
N ALA A 152 -2.83 -15.11 17.36
CA ALA A 152 -1.39 -15.26 17.40
C ALA A 152 -0.82 -15.37 15.99
N TYR A 153 -0.15 -14.31 15.54
CA TYR A 153 0.57 -14.28 14.27
C TYR A 153 2.07 -14.31 14.55
N LEU A 154 2.76 -15.39 14.22
CA LEU A 154 4.17 -15.56 14.56
C LEU A 154 5.04 -14.50 13.85
N MET A 155 4.66 -14.09 12.64
CA MET A 155 5.37 -13.06 11.85
C MET A 155 4.95 -11.62 12.21
N ASP A 156 4.12 -11.40 13.23
CA ASP A 156 3.60 -10.10 13.64
C ASP A 156 2.99 -9.26 12.50
N TRP A 157 2.41 -9.90 11.47
CA TRP A 157 1.68 -9.17 10.43
C TRP A 157 0.43 -8.47 10.97
N GLY A 158 -0.07 -8.90 12.14
CA GLY A 158 -1.25 -8.34 12.81
C GLY A 158 -2.56 -8.90 12.25
N ALA A 159 -3.66 -8.64 12.96
CA ALA A 159 -4.99 -9.09 12.54
C ALA A 159 -5.58 -8.19 11.43
N ALA A 160 -6.22 -8.79 10.43
CA ALA A 160 -6.91 -8.06 9.35
C ALA A 160 -8.24 -8.69 8.88
N SER A 161 -8.58 -9.91 9.34
CA SER A 161 -9.84 -10.56 8.99
C SER A 161 -11.04 -9.69 9.36
N SER A 162 -12.09 -9.75 8.55
CA SER A 162 -13.29 -8.91 8.68
C SER A 162 -14.54 -9.79 8.83
N PRO A 163 -15.52 -9.38 9.66
CA PRO A 163 -16.81 -10.07 9.74
C PRO A 163 -17.58 -9.96 8.43
N ILE A 164 -18.46 -10.93 8.18
CA ILE A 164 -19.53 -10.82 7.18
C ILE A 164 -20.88 -11.05 7.87
N VAL A 165 -21.96 -10.50 7.32
CA VAL A 165 -23.32 -10.71 7.84
C VAL A 165 -24.25 -11.18 6.73
N HIS A 166 -25.00 -12.24 7.01
CA HIS A 166 -25.99 -12.79 6.10
C HIS A 166 -27.09 -13.50 6.90
N ASP A 167 -28.36 -13.28 6.52
CA ASP A 167 -29.53 -13.93 7.10
C ASP A 167 -29.52 -13.98 8.64
N GLY A 168 -29.30 -12.82 9.27
CA GLY A 168 -29.29 -12.68 10.73
C GLY A 168 -28.14 -13.42 11.43
N THR A 169 -27.07 -13.73 10.70
CA THR A 169 -25.88 -14.41 11.24
C THR A 169 -24.63 -13.65 10.86
N VAL A 170 -23.75 -13.43 11.84
CA VAL A 170 -22.42 -12.86 11.62
C VAL A 170 -21.42 -14.01 11.60
N PHE A 171 -20.67 -14.12 10.51
CA PHE A 171 -19.59 -15.10 10.37
C PHE A 171 -18.25 -14.41 10.48
N PHE A 172 -17.31 -15.06 11.18
CA PHE A 172 -15.94 -14.57 11.31
C PHE A 172 -14.94 -15.72 11.29
N CYS A 173 -13.88 -15.57 10.49
CA CYS A 173 -12.78 -16.52 10.43
C CYS A 173 -11.53 -15.94 11.08
N GLN A 174 -11.02 -16.62 12.09
CA GLN A 174 -9.70 -16.38 12.67
C GLN A 174 -8.81 -17.55 12.24
N ASP A 175 -8.10 -17.42 11.14
CA ASP A 175 -7.02 -18.36 10.80
C ASP A 175 -5.71 -17.74 11.30
N ASP A 176 -5.30 -18.10 12.52
CA ASP A 176 -4.02 -17.71 13.13
C ASP A 176 -3.07 -18.93 13.21
N ASP A 177 -1.87 -18.74 13.75
CA ASP A 177 -0.87 -19.82 13.78
C ASP A 177 -1.08 -20.83 14.92
N LEU A 178 -1.91 -20.53 15.92
CA LEU A 178 -2.04 -21.35 17.14
C LEU A 178 -3.43 -22.00 17.29
N ALA A 179 -4.50 -21.20 17.20
CA ALA A 179 -5.87 -21.60 17.46
C ALA A 179 -6.83 -21.12 16.36
N PRO A 180 -6.67 -21.58 15.10
CA PRO A 180 -7.54 -21.19 14.00
C PRO A 180 -8.98 -21.74 14.14
N PHE A 181 -9.99 -20.92 13.87
CA PHE A 181 -11.41 -21.31 13.89
C PHE A 181 -12.29 -20.42 13.00
N LEU A 182 -13.47 -20.96 12.70
CA LEU A 182 -14.60 -20.26 12.12
C LEU A 182 -15.74 -20.21 13.14
N VAL A 183 -16.36 -19.04 13.31
CA VAL A 183 -17.49 -18.86 14.24
C VAL A 183 -18.68 -18.22 13.53
N ALA A 184 -19.87 -18.63 13.94
CA ALA A 184 -21.12 -17.96 13.62
C ALA A 184 -21.80 -17.50 14.91
N VAL A 185 -22.16 -16.22 14.97
CA VAL A 185 -22.96 -15.66 16.06
C VAL A 185 -24.26 -15.08 15.52
N ASP A 186 -25.30 -15.11 16.35
CA ASP A 186 -26.56 -14.46 16.04
C ASP A 186 -26.39 -12.94 15.95
N ALA A 187 -26.81 -12.36 14.83
CA ALA A 187 -26.63 -10.95 14.53
C ALA A 187 -27.34 -10.04 15.57
N LYS A 188 -28.45 -10.52 16.15
CA LYS A 188 -29.27 -9.79 17.11
C LYS A 188 -28.81 -9.92 18.56
N THR A 189 -28.17 -11.01 18.94
CA THR A 189 -27.87 -11.29 20.35
C THR A 189 -26.38 -11.48 20.64
N GLY A 190 -25.57 -11.73 19.61
CA GLY A 190 -24.15 -12.09 19.78
C GLY A 190 -23.95 -13.50 20.33
N GLN A 191 -25.02 -14.28 20.51
CA GLN A 191 -24.93 -15.65 20.98
C GLN A 191 -24.29 -16.53 19.91
N GLU A 192 -23.31 -17.34 20.32
CA GLU A 192 -22.68 -18.33 19.46
C GLU A 192 -23.74 -19.33 18.98
N LYS A 193 -23.87 -19.46 17.66
CA LYS A 193 -24.67 -20.52 17.02
C LYS A 193 -23.83 -21.79 16.91
N TRP A 194 -22.60 -21.64 16.45
CA TRP A 194 -21.62 -22.71 16.34
C TRP A 194 -20.20 -22.14 16.20
N LYS A 195 -19.22 -22.98 16.54
CA LYS A 195 -17.80 -22.72 16.33
C LYS A 195 -17.12 -23.98 15.82
N THR A 196 -16.40 -23.86 14.72
CA THR A 196 -15.69 -24.96 14.06
C THR A 196 -14.19 -24.68 14.10
N LEU A 197 -13.44 -25.56 14.77
CA LEU A 197 -11.98 -25.48 14.78
C LEU A 197 -11.42 -25.81 13.40
N ARG A 198 -10.40 -25.05 12.99
CA ARG A 198 -9.72 -25.19 11.69
C ARG A 198 -8.26 -25.59 11.90
N LYS A 199 -8.04 -26.64 12.71
CA LYS A 199 -6.72 -27.07 13.20
C LYS A 199 -5.66 -27.29 12.10
N ASP A 200 -6.08 -27.55 10.86
CA ASP A 200 -5.21 -27.74 9.71
C ASP A 200 -4.77 -26.44 9.02
N MET A 201 -5.31 -25.28 9.45
CA MET A 201 -4.98 -23.96 8.93
C MET A 201 -3.82 -23.30 9.70
N LEU A 202 -3.22 -22.30 9.05
CA LEU A 202 -2.19 -21.41 9.59
C LEU A 202 -2.61 -19.97 9.31
N ALA A 203 -1.81 -19.00 9.76
CA ALA A 203 -2.08 -17.57 9.55
C ALA A 203 -2.64 -17.27 8.14
N GLY A 204 -3.85 -16.73 8.11
CA GLY A 204 -4.61 -16.41 6.92
C GLY A 204 -5.55 -15.22 7.15
N TYR A 205 -5.89 -14.54 6.06
CA TYR A 205 -6.66 -13.29 6.07
C TYR A 205 -7.86 -13.33 5.12
N ALA A 206 -8.13 -14.48 4.50
CA ALA A 206 -9.28 -14.64 3.62
C ALA A 206 -10.60 -14.51 4.38
N LEU A 207 -11.55 -13.79 3.79
CA LEU A 207 -12.90 -13.68 4.33
C LEU A 207 -13.75 -14.88 3.93
N PRO A 208 -14.73 -15.26 4.77
CA PRO A 208 -15.80 -16.14 4.34
C PRO A 208 -16.64 -15.49 3.24
N VAL A 209 -17.06 -16.29 2.26
CA VAL A 209 -18.01 -15.91 1.21
C VAL A 209 -19.06 -16.99 1.04
N LEU A 210 -20.24 -16.62 0.56
CA LEU A 210 -21.32 -17.57 0.30
C LEU A 210 -21.27 -18.04 -1.15
N CYS A 211 -21.48 -19.34 -1.35
CA CYS A 211 -21.54 -19.95 -2.66
C CYS A 211 -22.81 -20.77 -2.79
N GLU A 212 -23.75 -20.28 -3.58
CA GLU A 212 -24.93 -21.05 -3.98
C GLU A 212 -24.59 -21.91 -5.20
N ALA A 213 -24.63 -23.23 -5.03
CA ALA A 213 -24.37 -24.19 -6.09
C ALA A 213 -25.31 -25.39 -5.93
N ASN A 214 -25.92 -25.83 -7.04
CA ASN A 214 -26.83 -26.98 -7.07
C ASN A 214 -27.99 -26.89 -6.04
N GLY A 215 -28.51 -25.68 -5.78
CA GLY A 215 -29.62 -25.45 -4.85
C GLY A 215 -29.23 -25.52 -3.36
N ARG A 216 -27.93 -25.50 -3.04
CA ARG A 216 -27.40 -25.44 -1.67
C ARG A 216 -26.47 -24.23 -1.54
N THR A 217 -26.53 -23.56 -0.39
CA THR A 217 -25.60 -22.48 -0.04
C THR A 217 -24.52 -23.01 0.89
N ASP A 218 -23.26 -22.85 0.48
CA ASP A 218 -22.09 -23.20 1.27
C ASP A 218 -21.36 -21.92 1.72
N LEU A 219 -20.89 -21.90 2.96
CA LEU A 219 -19.95 -20.89 3.45
C LEU A 219 -18.53 -21.33 3.06
N VAL A 220 -17.89 -20.59 2.17
CA VAL A 220 -16.61 -20.93 1.56
C VAL A 220 -15.50 -20.07 2.13
N ILE A 221 -14.39 -20.71 2.52
CA ILE A 221 -13.21 -20.04 3.07
C ILE A 221 -11.95 -20.64 2.45
N ALA A 222 -11.10 -19.77 1.93
CA ALA A 222 -9.76 -20.14 1.49
C ALA A 222 -8.82 -20.16 2.70
N GLY A 223 -8.07 -21.24 2.88
CA GLY A 223 -7.07 -21.36 3.93
C GLY A 223 -5.82 -22.07 3.44
N SER A 224 -4.83 -22.22 4.31
CA SER A 224 -3.52 -22.78 3.93
C SER A 224 -3.69 -24.17 3.30
N GLY A 225 -3.31 -24.31 2.03
CA GLY A 225 -3.39 -25.55 1.27
C GLY A 225 -4.78 -25.88 0.68
N LYS A 226 -5.87 -25.35 1.24
CA LYS A 226 -7.22 -25.85 0.97
C LYS A 226 -8.26 -24.74 0.87
N LEU A 227 -9.16 -24.86 -0.10
CA LEU A 227 -10.46 -24.20 -0.08
C LEU A 227 -11.47 -25.12 0.61
N LYS A 228 -12.24 -24.61 1.56
CA LYS A 228 -13.21 -25.41 2.32
C LYS A 228 -14.62 -24.82 2.21
N GLY A 229 -15.62 -25.68 2.06
CA GLY A 229 -17.03 -25.34 2.14
C GLY A 229 -17.67 -25.90 3.41
N TYR A 230 -18.47 -25.07 4.08
CA TYR A 230 -19.18 -25.39 5.31
C TYR A 230 -20.68 -25.18 5.13
N ASP A 231 -21.47 -25.93 5.89
CA ASP A 231 -22.87 -25.62 6.09
C ASP A 231 -22.99 -24.33 6.93
N PRO A 232 -23.58 -23.23 6.41
CA PRO A 232 -23.70 -21.98 7.15
C PRO A 232 -24.54 -22.10 8.44
N ALA A 233 -25.48 -23.04 8.50
CA ALA A 233 -26.38 -23.21 9.64
C ALA A 233 -25.72 -24.00 10.78
N THR A 234 -24.84 -24.94 10.47
CA THR A 234 -24.28 -25.88 11.45
C THR A 234 -22.78 -25.77 11.65
N GLY A 235 -22.05 -25.09 10.74
CA GLY A 235 -20.60 -25.01 10.76
C GLY A 235 -19.90 -26.31 10.34
N LYS A 236 -20.66 -27.33 9.91
CA LYS A 236 -20.11 -28.62 9.49
C LYS A 236 -19.36 -28.48 8.18
N GLU A 237 -18.13 -29.00 8.12
CA GLU A 237 -17.37 -29.10 6.87
C GLU A 237 -18.09 -30.04 5.89
N LEU A 238 -18.35 -29.56 4.69
CA LEU A 238 -19.05 -30.30 3.63
C LEU A 238 -18.08 -30.84 2.60
N TRP A 239 -17.09 -30.03 2.19
CA TRP A 239 -16.11 -30.41 1.17
C TRP A 239 -14.80 -29.63 1.28
N THR A 240 -13.76 -30.19 0.67
CA THR A 240 -12.43 -29.57 0.56
C THR A 240 -11.89 -29.64 -0.88
N CYS A 241 -11.19 -28.60 -1.32
CA CYS A 241 -10.42 -28.58 -2.56
C CYS A 241 -8.96 -28.24 -2.21
N ASN A 242 -8.08 -29.22 -2.33
CA ASN A 242 -6.71 -29.20 -1.82
C ASN A 242 -5.72 -28.64 -2.85
N THR A 243 -6.00 -27.43 -3.36
CA THR A 243 -5.25 -26.80 -4.46
C THR A 243 -4.60 -25.47 -4.13
N LEU A 244 -4.78 -24.98 -2.89
CA LEU A 244 -4.29 -23.65 -2.51
C LEU A 244 -2.86 -23.70 -1.98
N LEU A 245 -2.27 -22.52 -1.82
CA LEU A 245 -0.90 -22.34 -1.35
C LEU A 245 -0.86 -22.07 0.15
N ARG A 246 0.34 -21.85 0.68
CA ARG A 246 0.53 -21.49 2.10
C ARG A 246 0.15 -20.03 2.34
N THR A 247 -0.39 -19.72 3.53
CA THR A 247 -0.71 -18.34 3.96
C THR A 247 -1.59 -17.60 2.95
N ILE A 248 -2.90 -17.81 3.06
CA ILE A 248 -3.86 -17.19 2.15
C ILE A 248 -4.26 -15.81 2.67
N MET A 249 -3.96 -14.76 1.93
CA MET A 249 -4.41 -13.40 2.25
C MET A 249 -5.55 -12.92 1.33
N THR A 250 -5.73 -13.56 0.17
CA THR A 250 -6.75 -13.20 -0.81
C THR A 250 -8.08 -13.92 -0.52
N SER A 251 -9.18 -13.22 -0.72
CA SER A 251 -10.53 -13.77 -0.52
C SER A 251 -11.11 -14.31 -1.84
N PRO A 252 -11.88 -15.41 -1.82
CA PRO A 252 -12.54 -15.93 -3.00
C PRO A 252 -13.58 -14.95 -3.55
N VAL A 253 -13.80 -14.98 -4.86
CA VAL A 253 -14.93 -14.31 -5.50
C VAL A 253 -15.86 -15.36 -6.08
N VAL A 254 -17.16 -15.26 -5.80
CA VAL A 254 -18.16 -16.21 -6.28
C VAL A 254 -19.07 -15.58 -7.31
N HIS A 255 -19.29 -16.28 -8.42
CA HIS A 255 -20.31 -15.94 -9.41
C HIS A 255 -20.94 -17.22 -9.96
N GLU A 256 -22.28 -17.31 -9.89
CA GLU A 256 -23.08 -18.44 -10.42
C GLU A 256 -22.56 -19.83 -10.00
N GLY A 257 -22.21 -19.97 -8.71
CA GLY A 257 -21.71 -21.24 -8.16
C GLY A 257 -20.27 -21.60 -8.59
N ILE A 258 -19.55 -20.68 -9.22
CA ILE A 258 -18.11 -20.80 -9.53
C ILE A 258 -17.33 -19.88 -8.60
N ILE A 259 -16.27 -20.42 -8.02
CA ILE A 259 -15.38 -19.76 -7.08
C ILE A 259 -14.06 -19.46 -7.78
N TYR A 260 -13.69 -18.19 -7.84
CA TYR A 260 -12.45 -17.71 -8.44
C TYR A 260 -11.44 -17.35 -7.37
N MET A 261 -10.22 -17.85 -7.53
CA MET A 261 -9.09 -17.60 -6.65
C MET A 261 -7.89 -17.13 -7.45
N ALA A 262 -7.16 -16.18 -6.90
CA ALA A 262 -5.82 -15.83 -7.36
C ALA A 262 -4.93 -15.69 -6.12
N VAL A 263 -3.87 -16.48 -6.06
CA VAL A 263 -3.02 -16.58 -4.88
C VAL A 263 -1.57 -16.61 -5.32
N GLN A 264 -0.76 -15.78 -4.69
CA GLN A 264 0.68 -15.96 -4.66
C GLN A 264 1.11 -16.24 -3.22
N SER A 265 2.04 -17.18 -3.06
CA SER A 265 2.66 -17.43 -1.76
C SER A 265 4.16 -17.59 -1.91
N TYR A 266 4.91 -16.88 -1.08
CA TYR A 266 6.37 -16.99 -0.96
C TYR A 266 6.73 -18.16 -0.04
N GLY A 267 6.28 -19.35 -0.39
CA GLY A 267 6.82 -20.59 0.16
C GLY A 267 8.04 -21.01 -0.66
N ASP A 268 9.19 -21.11 -0.02
CA ASP A 268 10.24 -21.96 -0.58
C ASP A 268 9.78 -23.41 -0.40
N SER A 269 9.93 -24.26 -1.41
CA SER A 269 9.78 -25.70 -1.24
C SER A 269 10.69 -26.28 -0.14
N SER A 270 11.64 -25.48 0.36
CA SER A 270 12.59 -25.79 1.43
C SER A 270 12.54 -24.85 2.67
N ARG A 271 11.73 -23.78 2.71
CA ARG A 271 11.53 -22.97 3.95
C ARG A 271 10.44 -23.58 4.81
N THR A 272 10.87 -24.43 5.72
CA THR A 272 10.08 -24.97 6.83
C THR A 272 9.81 -23.90 7.89
N LEU A 273 8.63 -23.94 8.52
CA LEU A 273 8.27 -23.07 9.67
C LEU A 273 9.32 -23.21 10.79
N LYS A 274 9.93 -24.39 10.86
CA LYS A 274 11.07 -24.77 11.69
C LYS A 274 12.13 -23.68 11.87
N HIS A 275 12.61 -23.07 10.79
CA HIS A 275 13.68 -22.09 10.91
C HIS A 275 13.24 -20.80 11.62
N ALA A 276 12.03 -20.30 11.32
CA ALA A 276 11.49 -19.12 11.98
C ALA A 276 11.10 -19.38 13.44
N LEU A 277 10.54 -20.57 13.72
CA LEU A 277 10.16 -20.96 15.09
C LEU A 277 11.37 -21.11 16.00
N LEU A 278 12.44 -21.75 15.52
CA LEU A 278 13.71 -21.84 16.25
C LEU A 278 14.41 -20.49 16.39
N GLU A 279 14.24 -19.57 15.45
CA GLU A 279 14.79 -18.22 15.63
C GLU A 279 14.07 -17.44 16.75
N TRP A 280 12.81 -17.76 17.04
CA TRP A 280 11.95 -16.94 17.89
C TRP A 280 11.65 -17.51 19.26
N LEU A 281 11.39 -18.81 19.34
CA LEU A 281 10.91 -19.46 20.55
C LEU A 281 12.02 -20.23 21.26
N ASP A 282 13.05 -20.69 20.54
CA ASP A 282 14.20 -21.36 21.13
C ASP A 282 15.13 -20.31 21.78
N THR A 283 14.77 -19.95 23.01
CA THR A 283 15.46 -18.93 23.79
C THR A 283 16.86 -19.36 24.22
N ASN A 284 17.09 -20.67 24.31
CA ASN A 284 18.34 -21.24 24.77
C ASN A 284 19.28 -21.65 23.61
N GLN A 285 18.78 -21.60 22.37
CA GLN A 285 19.46 -21.89 21.10
C GLN A 285 19.91 -23.36 20.93
N ASP A 286 19.24 -24.32 21.58
CA ASP A 286 19.53 -25.76 21.48
C ASP A 286 18.89 -26.44 20.26
N LYS A 287 18.13 -25.68 19.46
CA LYS A 287 17.36 -26.11 18.29
C LYS A 287 16.21 -27.05 18.62
N MET A 288 15.76 -27.05 19.86
CA MET A 288 14.56 -27.73 20.34
C MET A 288 13.60 -26.69 20.92
N LEU A 289 12.32 -27.03 21.02
CA LEU A 289 11.35 -26.19 21.71
C LEU A 289 10.85 -26.90 22.95
N SER A 290 11.14 -26.37 24.13
CA SER A 290 10.53 -26.84 25.37
C SER A 290 9.16 -26.19 25.60
N ARG A 291 8.34 -26.81 26.45
CA ARG A 291 7.02 -26.26 26.78
C ARG A 291 7.10 -24.86 27.39
N ASP A 292 8.14 -24.60 28.18
CA ASP A 292 8.37 -23.31 28.85
C ASP A 292 8.79 -22.20 27.87
N GLU A 293 9.31 -22.58 26.69
CA GLU A 293 9.68 -21.69 25.59
C GLU A 293 8.50 -21.37 24.65
N THR A 294 7.37 -22.05 24.83
CA THR A 294 6.19 -21.88 23.98
C THR A 294 5.05 -21.18 24.72
N PRO A 295 4.25 -20.33 24.02
CA PRO A 295 3.06 -19.72 24.60
C PRO A 295 2.11 -20.79 25.17
N LYS A 296 1.38 -20.48 26.24
CA LYS A 296 0.45 -21.44 26.87
C LYS A 296 -0.61 -21.94 25.90
N GLU A 297 -1.02 -21.09 24.96
CA GLU A 297 -1.96 -21.36 23.89
C GLU A 297 -1.43 -22.43 22.92
N PHE A 298 -0.12 -22.66 22.89
CA PHE A 298 0.52 -23.67 22.08
C PHE A 298 0.66 -25.03 22.80
N HIS A 299 0.41 -25.11 24.11
CA HIS A 299 0.72 -26.30 24.90
C HIS A 299 -0.08 -27.55 24.50
N GLU A 300 -1.33 -27.40 24.03
CA GLU A 300 -2.11 -28.54 23.52
C GLU A 300 -1.50 -29.09 22.21
N ARG A 301 -1.13 -28.19 21.31
CA ARG A 301 -0.50 -28.53 20.02
C ARG A 301 0.92 -29.07 20.23
N PHE A 302 1.61 -28.57 21.24
CA PHE A 302 2.88 -29.09 21.71
C PHE A 302 2.76 -30.55 22.13
N ASP A 303 1.80 -30.85 23.01
CA ASP A 303 1.57 -32.20 23.53
C ASP A 303 1.13 -33.18 22.41
N GLU A 304 0.43 -32.72 21.36
CA GLU A 304 0.10 -33.51 20.16
C GLU A 304 1.33 -33.82 19.27
N SER A 305 2.36 -32.97 19.33
CA SER A 305 3.49 -32.98 18.39
C SER A 305 4.76 -33.60 18.95
N ASP A 306 4.92 -33.62 20.27
CA ASP A 306 5.91 -34.39 21.02
C ASP A 306 5.57 -35.90 20.94
N LYS A 307 5.92 -36.53 19.81
CA LYS A 307 5.56 -37.93 19.52
C LYS A 307 6.38 -38.89 20.37
N ASN A 308 7.62 -38.51 20.67
CA ASN A 308 8.55 -39.31 21.45
C ASN A 308 8.34 -39.15 22.98
N LYS A 309 7.53 -38.17 23.41
CA LYS A 309 7.18 -37.84 24.80
C LYS A 309 8.37 -37.41 25.65
N ASP A 310 9.39 -36.82 25.03
CA ASP A 310 10.58 -36.33 25.72
C ASP A 310 10.41 -34.90 26.31
N LYS A 311 9.22 -34.32 26.13
CA LYS A 311 8.81 -32.97 26.59
C LYS A 311 9.53 -31.84 25.87
N VAL A 312 10.13 -32.10 24.72
CA VAL A 312 10.64 -31.09 23.79
C VAL A 312 10.16 -31.42 22.37
N ILE A 313 10.05 -30.42 21.50
CA ILE A 313 9.76 -30.64 20.08
C ILE A 313 11.09 -30.54 19.34
N GLY A 314 11.57 -31.67 18.84
CA GLY A 314 12.81 -31.74 18.08
C GLY A 314 12.67 -31.20 16.64
N PRO A 315 13.79 -30.93 15.96
CA PRO A 315 13.83 -30.46 14.57
C PRO A 315 12.90 -31.21 13.59
N ASP A 316 12.70 -32.51 13.78
CA ASP A 316 11.89 -33.35 12.89
C ASP A 316 10.40 -33.41 13.30
N GLU A 317 10.07 -32.96 14.51
CA GLU A 317 8.71 -32.84 15.03
C GLU A 317 8.13 -31.42 14.80
N ILE A 318 8.98 -30.40 14.63
CA ILE A 318 8.54 -29.00 14.43
C ILE A 318 7.65 -28.85 13.19
N ASP A 319 7.97 -29.50 12.08
CA ASP A 319 7.12 -29.41 10.90
C ASP A 319 5.77 -30.07 11.14
N ALA A 320 5.70 -31.21 11.85
CA ALA A 320 4.42 -31.80 12.24
C ALA A 320 3.65 -30.93 13.26
N ALA A 321 4.38 -30.18 14.08
CA ALA A 321 3.80 -29.31 15.10
C ALA A 321 3.12 -28.08 14.51
N PHE A 322 3.63 -27.56 13.39
CA PHE A 322 3.15 -26.31 12.80
C PHE A 322 2.71 -26.44 11.34
N GLN A 323 2.71 -27.65 10.79
CA GLN A 323 2.18 -27.95 9.45
C GLN A 323 1.46 -29.31 9.48
N SER A 324 0.17 -29.30 9.13
CA SER A 324 -0.59 -30.55 9.03
C SER A 324 0.03 -31.45 7.94
N PRO A 325 0.17 -32.77 8.17
CA PRO A 325 0.64 -33.72 7.16
C PRO A 325 -0.23 -33.72 5.88
N ASP A 326 -1.51 -33.39 6.03
CA ASP A 326 -2.46 -33.25 4.92
C ASP A 326 -2.45 -31.85 4.30
N ASN A 327 -1.52 -30.99 4.73
CA ASN A 327 -1.33 -29.61 4.28
C ASN A 327 0.05 -29.45 3.61
N MET A 328 0.20 -30.07 2.45
CA MET A 328 1.37 -29.96 1.57
C MET A 328 1.37 -28.61 0.82
N ALA A 329 1.36 -27.51 1.56
CA ALA A 329 1.32 -26.17 0.98
C ALA A 329 2.73 -25.73 0.54
N ALA A 330 3.03 -25.90 -0.75
CA ALA A 330 4.19 -25.28 -1.38
C ALA A 330 3.92 -23.79 -1.67
N GLY A 331 4.98 -23.01 -1.86
CA GLY A 331 4.83 -21.71 -2.50
C GLY A 331 4.53 -21.85 -3.98
N GLY A 332 4.08 -20.77 -4.59
CA GLY A 332 3.68 -20.78 -5.99
C GLY A 332 2.84 -19.58 -6.35
N ASN A 333 2.25 -19.64 -7.54
CA ASN A 333 1.33 -18.64 -8.02
C ASN A 333 0.22 -19.35 -8.79
N ILE A 334 -1.03 -19.18 -8.37
CA ILE A 334 -2.17 -19.84 -8.99
C ILE A 334 -3.27 -18.83 -9.34
N ILE A 335 -3.95 -19.09 -10.45
CA ILE A 335 -5.23 -18.48 -10.81
C ILE A 335 -6.16 -19.64 -11.12
N GLN A 336 -7.28 -19.76 -10.41
CA GLN A 336 -8.15 -20.93 -10.45
C GLN A 336 -9.62 -20.55 -10.52
N ALA A 337 -10.38 -21.38 -11.22
CA ALA A 337 -11.83 -21.49 -11.04
C ALA A 337 -12.20 -22.87 -10.52
N ILE A 338 -13.01 -22.90 -9.48
CA ILE A 338 -13.45 -24.09 -8.77
C ILE A 338 -14.98 -24.06 -8.72
N ARG A 339 -15.63 -25.14 -9.14
CA ARG A 339 -17.07 -25.33 -8.96
C ARG A 339 -17.39 -25.41 -7.47
N GLY A 340 -18.43 -24.70 -7.02
CA GLY A 340 -18.96 -24.83 -5.67
C GLY A 340 -19.83 -26.08 -5.49
N GLY A 341 -20.16 -26.40 -4.24
CA GLY A 341 -20.94 -27.59 -3.88
C GLY A 341 -20.10 -28.86 -3.78
N GLY A 342 -20.78 -30.01 -3.77
CA GLY A 342 -20.15 -31.32 -3.62
C GLY A 342 -20.07 -31.81 -2.16
N HIS A 343 -19.35 -32.91 -1.95
CA HIS A 343 -19.12 -33.53 -0.63
C HIS A 343 -17.74 -34.20 -0.57
N GLY A 344 -17.06 -34.10 0.56
CA GLY A 344 -15.73 -34.70 0.76
C GLY A 344 -14.62 -33.99 -0.02
N ASP A 345 -13.57 -34.72 -0.42
CA ASP A 345 -12.52 -34.17 -1.27
C ASP A 345 -13.04 -34.03 -2.71
N VAL A 346 -13.18 -32.78 -3.14
CA VAL A 346 -13.69 -32.40 -4.47
C VAL A 346 -12.59 -31.97 -5.44
N THR A 347 -11.32 -32.06 -5.04
CA THR A 347 -10.15 -31.56 -5.79
C THR A 347 -10.15 -31.99 -7.26
N ARG A 348 -10.38 -33.29 -7.51
CA ARG A 348 -10.33 -33.86 -8.86
C ARG A 348 -11.56 -33.56 -9.72
N THR A 349 -12.67 -33.17 -9.11
CA THR A 349 -13.97 -33.07 -9.77
C THR A 349 -14.46 -31.64 -9.93
N HIS A 350 -13.97 -30.71 -9.10
CA HIS A 350 -14.49 -29.33 -9.04
C HIS A 350 -13.51 -28.29 -9.58
N VAL A 351 -12.21 -28.59 -9.73
CA VAL A 351 -11.28 -27.68 -10.42
C VAL A 351 -11.65 -27.63 -11.90
N LEU A 352 -12.12 -26.45 -12.35
CA LEU A 352 -12.52 -26.23 -13.75
C LEU A 352 -11.29 -25.91 -14.61
N TRP A 353 -10.44 -25.02 -14.10
CA TRP A 353 -9.16 -24.67 -14.70
C TRP A 353 -8.21 -24.11 -13.63
N ASN A 354 -6.91 -24.24 -13.87
CA ASN A 354 -5.84 -23.77 -13.00
C ASN A 354 -4.67 -23.28 -13.86
N LEU A 355 -4.20 -22.06 -13.60
CA LEU A 355 -3.09 -21.43 -14.30
C LEU A 355 -1.96 -21.18 -13.32
N ASP A 356 -0.74 -21.57 -13.70
CA ASP A 356 0.48 -21.06 -13.07
C ASP A 356 0.89 -19.77 -13.78
N HIS A 357 0.91 -18.66 -13.03
CA HIS A 357 1.16 -17.34 -13.61
C HIS A 357 1.83 -16.39 -12.62
N LYS A 358 2.70 -15.48 -13.09
CA LYS A 358 3.44 -14.55 -12.20
C LYS A 358 2.68 -13.26 -11.81
N THR A 359 1.39 -13.14 -12.15
CA THR A 359 0.57 -11.93 -11.90
C THR A 359 -0.28 -11.92 -10.62
N PRO A 360 -0.70 -13.05 -10.02
CA PRO A 360 -1.36 -13.03 -8.72
C PRO A 360 -0.57 -12.22 -7.69
N SER A 361 -1.31 -11.51 -6.86
CA SER A 361 -0.79 -10.88 -5.66
C SER A 361 -0.90 -11.86 -4.50
N ASN A 362 0.01 -11.74 -3.54
CA ASN A 362 -0.14 -12.40 -2.26
C ASN A 362 -1.14 -11.66 -1.35
N LEU A 363 -1.53 -10.43 -1.68
CA LEU A 363 -2.34 -9.53 -0.84
C LEU A 363 -3.70 -9.19 -1.46
N SER A 364 -3.68 -8.77 -2.73
CA SER A 364 -4.85 -8.22 -3.43
C SER A 364 -5.73 -9.33 -3.98
N SER A 365 -7.03 -9.30 -3.67
CA SER A 365 -7.99 -10.32 -4.10
C SER A 365 -8.39 -10.12 -5.57
N PRO A 366 -8.70 -11.20 -6.32
CA PRO A 366 -9.15 -11.06 -7.71
C PRO A 366 -10.49 -10.33 -7.78
N LEU A 367 -10.78 -9.70 -8.92
CA LEU A 367 -12.09 -9.10 -9.21
C LEU A 367 -12.71 -9.81 -10.41
N PHE A 368 -13.91 -10.36 -10.22
CA PHE A 368 -14.76 -10.83 -11.32
C PHE A 368 -15.69 -9.70 -11.76
N TYR A 369 -15.65 -9.30 -13.03
CA TYR A 369 -16.56 -8.30 -13.59
C TYR A 369 -16.83 -8.60 -15.06
N ASN A 370 -18.09 -8.68 -15.48
CA ASN A 370 -18.48 -8.92 -16.89
C ASN A 370 -17.75 -10.10 -17.57
N ASN A 371 -17.72 -11.27 -16.90
CA ASN A 371 -17.03 -12.49 -17.33
C ASN A 371 -15.50 -12.34 -17.49
N ARG A 372 -14.91 -11.37 -16.79
CA ARG A 372 -13.47 -11.11 -16.78
C ARG A 372 -12.92 -11.17 -15.36
N LEU A 373 -11.73 -11.76 -15.22
CA LEU A 373 -11.01 -11.84 -13.96
C LEU A 373 -9.82 -10.88 -13.98
N TYR A 374 -9.93 -9.78 -13.24
CA TYR A 374 -8.91 -8.74 -13.11
C TYR A 374 -8.02 -8.99 -11.91
N LEU A 375 -6.70 -8.98 -12.13
CA LEU A 375 -5.69 -9.10 -11.09
C LEU A 375 -4.79 -7.87 -11.06
N VAL A 376 -4.29 -7.51 -9.89
CA VAL A 376 -3.22 -6.52 -9.72
C VAL A 376 -2.23 -7.00 -8.66
N LYS A 377 -0.95 -6.69 -8.85
CA LYS A 377 0.11 -6.89 -7.86
C LYS A 377 1.03 -5.67 -7.78
N SER A 378 1.92 -5.68 -6.79
CA SER A 378 2.95 -4.64 -6.61
C SER A 378 3.71 -4.32 -7.90
N GLY A 379 4.06 -3.04 -8.03
CA GLY A 379 4.61 -2.45 -9.26
C GLY A 379 3.56 -2.02 -10.28
N GLY A 380 2.27 -2.03 -9.91
CA GLY A 380 1.16 -1.69 -10.82
C GLY A 380 1.02 -2.68 -11.96
N MET A 381 1.35 -3.94 -11.69
CA MET A 381 1.32 -4.98 -12.70
C MET A 381 -0.05 -5.66 -12.67
N SER A 382 -0.76 -5.61 -13.78
CA SER A 382 -2.12 -6.12 -13.89
C SER A 382 -2.23 -7.13 -15.04
N SER A 383 -3.22 -8.00 -14.99
CA SER A 383 -3.56 -8.93 -16.08
C SER A 383 -5.05 -9.20 -16.04
N CYS A 384 -5.61 -9.66 -17.17
CA CYS A 384 -7.01 -10.07 -17.24
C CYS A 384 -7.18 -11.38 -18.00
N TYR A 385 -8.09 -12.21 -17.50
CA TYR A 385 -8.41 -13.53 -18.05
C TYR A 385 -9.91 -13.64 -18.30
N ASP A 386 -10.28 -14.41 -19.29
CA ASP A 386 -11.65 -14.85 -19.49
C ASP A 386 -12.02 -15.79 -18.33
N ALA A 387 -13.04 -15.44 -17.56
CA ALA A 387 -13.40 -16.22 -16.37
C ALA A 387 -13.93 -17.62 -16.73
N LYS A 388 -14.42 -17.81 -17.95
CA LYS A 388 -14.98 -19.09 -18.40
C LYS A 388 -13.91 -20.19 -18.50
N ASP A 389 -12.77 -19.88 -19.09
CA ASP A 389 -11.76 -20.88 -19.47
C ASP A 389 -10.32 -20.52 -19.06
N GLY A 390 -10.11 -19.37 -18.40
CA GLY A 390 -8.81 -18.92 -17.97
C GLY A 390 -7.93 -18.37 -19.10
N ARG A 391 -8.46 -18.21 -20.33
CA ARG A 391 -7.70 -17.65 -21.45
C ARG A 391 -7.28 -16.22 -21.12
N THR A 392 -5.99 -15.93 -21.26
CA THR A 392 -5.45 -14.56 -21.14
C THR A 392 -6.10 -13.64 -22.16
N LEU A 393 -6.78 -12.60 -21.70
CA LEU A 393 -7.34 -11.54 -22.56
C LEU A 393 -6.28 -10.49 -22.84
N TRP A 394 -5.59 -10.05 -21.79
CA TRP A 394 -4.36 -9.28 -21.91
C TRP A 394 -3.37 -9.70 -20.83
N ASP A 395 -2.14 -9.90 -21.29
CA ASP A 395 -1.04 -10.38 -20.46
C ASP A 395 -0.58 -9.29 -19.49
N ARG A 396 0.20 -9.72 -18.52
CA ARG A 396 0.84 -8.95 -17.47
C ARG A 396 1.44 -7.64 -17.98
N SER A 397 0.70 -6.56 -17.74
CA SER A 397 0.97 -5.23 -18.26
C SER A 397 0.93 -4.19 -17.14
N ARG A 398 1.73 -3.13 -17.28
CA ARG A 398 1.76 -2.05 -16.28
C ARG A 398 0.64 -1.07 -16.53
N ILE A 399 -0.08 -0.71 -15.47
CA ILE A 399 -1.21 0.25 -15.52
C ILE A 399 -0.78 1.71 -15.28
N GLY A 400 0.53 2.00 -15.30
CA GLY A 400 1.05 3.37 -15.11
C GLY A 400 1.07 3.86 -13.65
N ASN A 401 0.93 2.96 -12.67
CA ASN A 401 1.05 3.30 -11.25
C ASN A 401 2.04 2.39 -10.52
N PHE A 402 3.27 2.87 -10.32
CA PHE A 402 4.32 2.11 -9.63
C PHE A 402 4.16 2.18 -8.11
N GLY A 403 4.39 1.07 -7.42
CA GLY A 403 4.29 0.97 -5.97
C GLY A 403 3.49 -0.26 -5.51
N ASP A 404 3.30 -0.39 -4.20
CA ASP A 404 2.56 -1.51 -3.63
C ASP A 404 1.05 -1.37 -3.80
N HIS A 405 0.39 -2.51 -3.94
CA HIS A 405 -1.05 -2.61 -4.12
C HIS A 405 -1.61 -3.60 -3.10
N PHE A 406 -2.10 -3.06 -1.98
CA PHE A 406 -2.77 -3.82 -0.91
C PHE A 406 -4.27 -3.90 -1.14
N ALA A 407 -4.87 -2.79 -1.58
CA ALA A 407 -6.27 -2.71 -1.94
C ALA A 407 -6.63 -3.70 -3.06
N SER A 408 -7.82 -4.27 -2.98
CA SER A 408 -8.37 -5.12 -4.04
C SER A 408 -9.04 -4.26 -5.11
N PRO A 409 -8.98 -4.64 -6.41
CA PRO A 409 -9.75 -3.95 -7.44
C PRO A 409 -11.26 -4.02 -7.15
N ILE A 410 -11.95 -2.95 -7.51
CA ILE A 410 -13.41 -2.84 -7.46
C ILE A 410 -13.94 -2.35 -8.82
N ALA A 411 -15.19 -2.64 -9.15
CA ALA A 411 -15.77 -2.23 -10.42
C ALA A 411 -17.23 -1.84 -10.32
N ALA A 412 -17.60 -0.90 -11.19
CA ALA A 412 -18.95 -0.45 -11.44
C ALA A 412 -18.95 0.41 -12.71
N ASP A 413 -20.13 0.60 -13.32
CA ASP A 413 -20.31 1.48 -14.48
C ASP A 413 -19.30 1.28 -15.64
N GLY A 414 -18.92 0.03 -15.94
CA GLY A 414 -17.96 -0.27 -17.01
C GLY A 414 -16.52 0.18 -16.70
N ARG A 415 -16.19 0.41 -15.43
CA ARG A 415 -14.87 0.85 -14.98
C ARG A 415 -14.34 -0.05 -13.87
N VAL A 416 -13.02 -0.26 -13.89
CA VAL A 416 -12.28 -0.97 -12.83
C VAL A 416 -11.37 0.03 -12.12
N TYR A 417 -11.52 0.16 -10.81
CA TYR A 417 -10.74 1.06 -9.96
C TYR A 417 -9.68 0.27 -9.18
N ILE A 418 -8.44 0.72 -9.30
CA ILE A 418 -7.28 0.07 -8.69
C ILE A 418 -6.52 1.10 -7.86
N ALA A 419 -6.61 0.99 -6.54
CA ALA A 419 -5.90 1.86 -5.61
C ALA A 419 -4.49 1.32 -5.30
N GLY A 420 -3.50 2.22 -5.31
CA GLY A 420 -2.13 1.95 -4.88
C GLY A 420 -1.84 2.59 -3.52
N LYS A 421 -0.93 1.98 -2.75
CA LYS A 421 -0.44 2.52 -1.46
C LYS A 421 0.05 3.96 -1.59
N ASN A 422 0.60 4.31 -2.75
CA ASN A 422 1.11 5.65 -3.04
C ASN A 422 0.04 6.75 -3.20
N GLY A 423 -1.24 6.46 -2.98
CA GLY A 423 -2.34 7.44 -3.01
C GLY A 423 -3.00 7.64 -4.36
N PHE A 424 -2.51 6.96 -5.40
CA PHE A 424 -3.12 7.00 -6.72
C PHE A 424 -4.17 5.92 -6.91
N ILE A 425 -5.29 6.27 -7.55
CA ILE A 425 -6.28 5.34 -8.06
C ILE A 425 -6.24 5.36 -9.58
N VAL A 426 -5.94 4.21 -10.18
CA VAL A 426 -6.00 4.01 -11.64
C VAL A 426 -7.38 3.50 -12.00
N VAL A 427 -7.97 4.10 -13.03
CA VAL A 427 -9.27 3.71 -13.58
C VAL A 427 -9.04 3.08 -14.95
N LEU A 428 -9.47 1.83 -15.11
CA LEU A 428 -9.45 1.11 -16.37
C LEU A 428 -10.84 1.08 -16.98
N GLU A 429 -10.93 1.03 -18.31
CA GLU A 429 -12.14 0.60 -18.99
C GLU A 429 -12.31 -0.91 -18.81
N ASP A 430 -13.52 -1.35 -18.51
CA ASP A 430 -13.87 -2.76 -18.54
C ASP A 430 -13.88 -3.25 -20.01
N GLY A 431 -13.03 -4.23 -20.32
CA GLY A 431 -12.88 -4.75 -21.66
C GLY A 431 -11.79 -5.81 -21.81
N PRO A 432 -11.74 -6.47 -22.98
CA PRO A 432 -10.76 -7.51 -23.30
C PRO A 432 -9.38 -6.93 -23.69
N GLU A 433 -9.23 -5.62 -23.72
CA GLU A 433 -7.96 -4.91 -23.95
C GLU A 433 -7.68 -4.01 -22.76
N LEU A 434 -6.40 -3.87 -22.40
CA LEU A 434 -6.00 -2.93 -21.35
C LEU A 434 -6.13 -1.49 -21.86
N LYS A 435 -7.06 -0.74 -21.28
CA LYS A 435 -7.19 0.70 -21.51
C LYS A 435 -7.30 1.46 -20.19
N VAL A 436 -6.31 2.29 -19.92
CA VAL A 436 -6.30 3.21 -18.77
C VAL A 436 -7.13 4.44 -19.14
N LEU A 437 -8.20 4.70 -18.41
CA LEU A 437 -9.04 5.89 -18.55
C LEU A 437 -8.46 7.09 -17.80
N GLY A 438 -7.81 6.85 -16.67
CA GLY A 438 -7.25 7.91 -15.84
C GLY A 438 -6.44 7.39 -14.67
N LYS A 439 -5.65 8.29 -14.07
CA LYS A 439 -4.91 8.08 -12.84
C LYS A 439 -5.11 9.31 -11.95
N HIS A 440 -5.65 9.09 -10.76
CA HIS A 440 -6.17 10.13 -9.89
C HIS A 440 -5.43 10.13 -8.56
N ASP A 441 -4.93 11.28 -8.13
CA ASP A 441 -4.15 11.42 -6.89
C ASP A 441 -5.03 11.90 -5.73
N ILE A 442 -5.12 11.10 -4.68
CA ILE A 442 -5.83 11.46 -3.44
C ILE A 442 -4.90 12.17 -2.44
N GLY A 443 -3.60 12.23 -2.73
CA GLY A 443 -2.60 12.93 -1.93
C GLY A 443 -2.24 12.24 -0.60
N GLU A 444 -2.84 11.08 -0.31
CA GLU A 444 -2.69 10.34 0.94
C GLU A 444 -2.59 8.84 0.68
N GLU A 445 -1.89 8.11 1.54
CA GLU A 445 -1.72 6.66 1.43
C GLU A 445 -3.07 5.91 1.46
N ILE A 446 -3.25 4.99 0.48
CA ILE A 446 -4.45 4.14 0.36
C ILE A 446 -4.05 2.67 0.50
N ILE A 447 -4.38 2.07 1.64
CA ILE A 447 -4.24 0.64 1.89
C ILE A 447 -5.60 -0.05 1.84
N ALA A 448 -6.64 0.62 2.36
CA ALA A 448 -8.01 0.13 2.36
C ALA A 448 -8.56 -0.01 0.94
N THR A 449 -9.42 -1.00 0.72
CA THR A 449 -10.14 -1.12 -0.55
C THR A 449 -11.23 -0.05 -0.60
N PRO A 450 -11.31 0.79 -1.66
CA PRO A 450 -12.38 1.78 -1.75
C PRO A 450 -13.77 1.11 -1.86
N SER A 451 -14.80 1.88 -1.52
CA SER A 451 -16.19 1.40 -1.54
C SER A 451 -17.03 2.22 -2.51
N ILE A 452 -18.05 1.60 -3.10
CA ILE A 452 -18.91 2.23 -4.11
C ILE A 452 -20.35 2.17 -3.63
N ALA A 453 -21.02 3.33 -3.57
CA ALA A 453 -22.44 3.41 -3.30
C ALA A 453 -23.01 4.71 -3.88
N ASP A 454 -24.21 4.65 -4.44
CA ASP A 454 -24.98 5.81 -4.93
C ASP A 454 -24.22 6.76 -5.87
N GLY A 455 -23.44 6.19 -6.80
CA GLY A 455 -22.63 6.99 -7.74
C GLY A 455 -21.46 7.74 -7.09
N ARG A 456 -21.06 7.34 -5.87
CA ARG A 456 -19.95 7.90 -5.10
C ARG A 456 -18.88 6.85 -4.85
N LEU A 457 -17.62 7.32 -4.76
CA LEU A 457 -16.50 6.52 -4.25
C LEU A 457 -16.15 6.97 -2.84
N PHE A 458 -16.07 6.03 -1.91
CA PHE A 458 -15.62 6.25 -0.54
C PHE A 458 -14.19 5.71 -0.41
N ILE A 459 -13.23 6.59 -0.18
CA ILE A 459 -11.81 6.26 -0.17
C ILE A 459 -11.28 6.46 1.24
N ARG A 460 -10.99 5.35 1.91
CA ARG A 460 -10.32 5.35 3.22
C ARG A 460 -8.81 5.43 3.00
N THR A 461 -8.23 6.53 3.46
CA THR A 461 -6.78 6.69 3.60
C THR A 461 -6.38 6.35 5.04
N ARG A 462 -5.10 6.43 5.38
CA ARG A 462 -4.62 6.12 6.75
C ARG A 462 -5.38 6.88 7.85
N GLU A 463 -5.61 8.18 7.66
CA GLU A 463 -6.16 9.09 8.68
C GLU A 463 -7.56 9.64 8.32
N ASN A 464 -7.93 9.61 7.04
CA ASN A 464 -9.12 10.27 6.55
C ASN A 464 -10.03 9.34 5.76
N LEU A 465 -11.30 9.74 5.63
CA LEU A 465 -12.26 9.18 4.71
C LEU A 465 -12.71 10.27 3.74
N PHE A 466 -12.55 10.01 2.45
CA PHE A 466 -13.00 10.88 1.36
C PHE A 466 -14.27 10.32 0.73
N CYS A 467 -15.16 11.20 0.31
CA CYS A 467 -16.26 10.88 -0.59
C CYS A 467 -16.08 11.66 -1.88
N VAL A 468 -16.02 10.93 -2.99
CA VAL A 468 -15.85 11.48 -4.34
C VAL A 468 -17.15 11.33 -5.11
N ALA A 469 -17.64 12.41 -5.70
CA ALA A 469 -18.86 12.44 -6.48
C ALA A 469 -18.74 13.41 -7.67
N ASN A 470 -19.38 13.08 -8.79
CA ASN A 470 -19.39 13.97 -9.96
C ASN A 470 -20.01 15.34 -9.64
N GLY A 471 -19.37 16.42 -10.08
CA GLY A 471 -19.90 17.78 -9.98
C GLY A 471 -19.83 18.40 -8.58
N ALA A 472 -19.11 17.78 -7.64
CA ALA A 472 -18.88 18.34 -6.33
C ALA A 472 -17.89 19.52 -6.38
N SER A 473 -18.29 20.67 -5.82
CA SER A 473 -17.43 21.83 -5.62
C SER A 473 -16.68 21.71 -4.29
N GLY A 474 -15.37 21.42 -4.34
CA GLY A 474 -14.32 21.53 -3.31
C GLY A 474 -14.67 21.36 -1.80
N PRO A 475 -13.86 20.63 -1.01
CA PRO A 475 -14.24 20.24 0.35
C PRO A 475 -14.35 21.44 1.30
N GLY A 476 -15.57 21.68 1.82
CA GLY A 476 -15.73 22.34 3.11
C GLY A 476 -15.21 21.40 4.20
N LEU A 477 -14.09 21.72 4.83
CA LEU A 477 -13.58 20.99 6.00
C LEU A 477 -14.62 21.07 7.13
N VAL A 478 -15.38 20.00 7.37
CA VAL A 478 -16.26 19.89 8.53
C VAL A 478 -15.40 19.50 9.73
N THR A 479 -14.80 20.48 10.40
CA THR A 479 -14.08 20.25 11.66
C THR A 479 -15.08 20.08 12.80
N ALA A 480 -14.99 18.96 13.52
CA ALA A 480 -15.70 18.76 14.77
C ALA A 480 -15.30 19.85 15.79
N THR A 481 -16.29 20.53 16.35
CA THR A 481 -16.10 21.57 17.37
C THR A 481 -15.55 20.97 18.66
N GLY A 482 -14.31 21.31 19.02
CA GLY A 482 -13.68 20.92 20.29
C GLY A 482 -12.43 21.76 20.59
N SER A 483 -12.55 22.59 21.62
CA SER A 483 -11.58 23.48 22.29
C SER A 483 -10.12 23.54 21.79
N THR A 484 -9.75 24.70 21.27
CA THR A 484 -8.37 25.12 20.99
C THR A 484 -7.60 25.37 22.29
N GLN A 485 -6.52 24.64 22.52
CA GLN A 485 -5.39 25.12 23.32
C GLN A 485 -4.25 25.47 22.35
N SER A 486 -3.85 26.74 22.36
CA SER A 486 -2.77 27.28 21.54
C SER A 486 -1.42 27.00 22.21
N LEU A 487 -0.57 26.21 21.56
CA LEU A 487 0.87 26.16 21.80
C LEU A 487 1.56 27.08 20.79
N GLU A 488 2.20 28.13 21.29
CA GLU A 488 2.92 29.12 20.50
C GLU A 488 4.34 28.58 20.20
N ILE A 489 4.56 28.12 18.96
CA ILE A 489 5.90 27.77 18.46
C ILE A 489 6.48 29.01 17.79
N VAL A 490 7.42 29.68 18.46
CA VAL A 490 8.20 30.78 17.88
C VAL A 490 9.33 30.20 17.06
N SER A 491 9.18 30.13 15.73
CA SER A 491 10.30 29.96 14.81
C SER A 491 10.73 31.34 14.29
N ARG A 492 11.83 31.87 14.82
CA ARG A 492 12.54 33.00 14.17
C ARG A 492 13.64 32.43 13.28
N PRO A 493 13.65 32.71 11.96
CA PRO A 493 14.83 32.49 11.14
C PRO A 493 15.85 33.60 11.39
N VAL A 494 17.12 33.21 11.43
CA VAL A 494 18.28 34.10 11.35
C VAL A 494 18.51 34.42 9.86
N SER A 495 17.99 35.56 9.40
CA SER A 495 18.54 36.44 8.33
C SER A 495 17.44 37.39 7.85
N ASP A 496 17.77 38.68 7.71
CA ASP A 496 16.82 39.76 7.43
C ASP A 496 16.28 39.79 5.97
N SER A 497 16.44 38.73 5.18
CA SER A 497 15.74 38.60 3.88
C SER A 497 15.60 37.15 3.42
N ARG A 498 14.37 36.72 3.12
CA ARG A 498 14.08 35.42 2.51
C ARG A 498 14.05 35.56 0.97
N ILE A 499 14.81 34.71 0.27
CA ILE A 499 14.88 34.66 -1.20
C ILE A 499 14.25 33.34 -1.68
N TRP A 500 13.36 33.39 -2.67
CA TRP A 500 12.76 32.20 -3.31
C TRP A 500 13.50 31.85 -4.60
N ASN A 501 13.70 30.56 -4.90
CA ASN A 501 14.29 30.10 -6.16
C ASN A 501 13.17 29.96 -7.21
N GLY A 502 13.20 30.79 -8.24
CA GLY A 502 12.12 31.03 -9.21
C GLY A 502 11.99 30.03 -10.34
N TYR A 503 12.31 28.75 -10.11
CA TYR A 503 12.14 27.70 -11.12
C TYR A 503 10.68 27.20 -11.17
N THR A 504 10.17 26.98 -12.37
CA THR A 504 8.74 26.70 -12.68
C THR A 504 8.56 25.44 -13.53
N GLY A 505 9.48 24.46 -13.42
CA GLY A 505 9.42 23.22 -14.20
C GLY A 505 9.63 21.97 -13.36
N ASN A 506 9.11 20.83 -13.81
CA ASN A 506 9.42 19.51 -13.24
C ASN A 506 10.61 18.82 -13.92
N ALA A 507 11.02 17.67 -13.37
CA ALA A 507 12.22 16.91 -13.78
C ALA A 507 12.18 16.35 -15.22
N MET A 508 11.02 16.35 -15.88
CA MET A 508 10.83 15.88 -17.26
C MET A 508 10.79 17.05 -18.26
N GLY A 509 10.96 18.29 -17.77
CA GLY A 509 10.78 19.51 -18.56
C GLY A 509 9.33 19.83 -18.90
N GLN A 510 8.35 19.02 -18.53
CA GLN A 510 6.95 19.28 -18.86
C GLN A 510 6.29 20.09 -17.76
N GLU A 511 6.15 21.40 -17.89
CA GLU A 511 5.23 22.14 -17.02
C GLU A 511 4.57 23.32 -17.72
N SER A 512 3.27 23.46 -17.45
CA SER A 512 2.37 24.48 -17.99
C SER A 512 1.62 25.15 -16.83
N TRP A 513 2.33 25.96 -16.02
CA TRP A 513 1.66 26.78 -15.01
C TRP A 513 0.76 27.80 -15.73
N SER A 514 -0.52 27.79 -15.39
CA SER A 514 -1.48 28.81 -15.80
C SER A 514 -1.19 30.14 -15.06
N ASP A 515 -1.68 31.25 -15.61
CA ASP A 515 -1.47 32.57 -14.97
C ASP A 515 -2.10 32.64 -13.56
N LEU A 516 -3.18 31.88 -13.32
CA LEU A 516 -3.84 31.80 -12.02
C LEU A 516 -2.95 31.13 -10.97
N GLU A 517 -2.25 30.05 -11.33
CA GLU A 517 -1.35 29.32 -10.42
C GLU A 517 -0.12 30.15 -10.07
N LEU A 518 0.42 30.91 -11.04
CA LEU A 518 1.51 31.86 -10.79
C LEU A 518 1.11 32.97 -9.82
N ASP A 519 -0.09 33.54 -9.98
CA ASP A 519 -0.58 34.62 -9.12
C ASP A 519 -0.82 34.13 -7.69
N GLN A 520 -1.50 32.99 -7.51
CA GLN A 520 -1.72 32.37 -6.21
C GLN A 520 -0.39 32.07 -5.48
N ARG A 521 0.62 31.63 -6.22
CA ARG A 521 1.94 31.32 -5.65
C ARG A 521 2.69 32.57 -5.21
N LEU A 522 2.68 33.63 -6.01
CA LEU A 522 3.36 34.89 -5.66
C LEU A 522 2.69 35.58 -4.47
N GLU A 523 1.36 35.55 -4.37
CA GLU A 523 0.64 36.04 -3.20
C GLU A 523 1.00 35.25 -1.93
N GLN A 524 1.10 33.92 -2.03
CA GLN A 524 1.54 33.06 -0.93
C GLN A 524 2.95 33.44 -0.46
N LEU A 525 3.89 33.64 -1.39
CA LEU A 525 5.26 34.05 -1.06
C LEU A 525 5.31 35.43 -0.37
N LYS A 526 4.42 36.36 -0.75
CA LYS A 526 4.35 37.68 -0.10
C LYS A 526 3.81 37.59 1.32
N ARG A 527 2.80 36.76 1.56
CA ARG A 527 2.31 36.46 2.92
C ARG A 527 3.38 35.81 3.82
N LEU A 528 4.34 35.11 3.22
CA LEU A 528 5.47 34.46 3.92
C LEU A 528 6.72 35.34 4.07
N ASN A 529 6.61 36.66 3.78
CA ASN A 529 7.67 37.67 3.88
C ASN A 529 8.92 37.38 3.02
N TYR A 530 8.75 36.85 1.80
CA TYR A 530 9.84 36.79 0.82
C TYR A 530 10.06 38.16 0.16
N ALA A 531 11.32 38.60 0.12
CA ALA A 531 11.71 39.92 -0.39
C ALA A 531 12.19 39.85 -1.85
N ALA A 532 12.77 38.71 -2.25
CA ALA A 532 13.38 38.53 -3.56
C ALA A 532 13.07 37.15 -4.17
N ILE A 533 13.14 37.07 -5.51
CA ILE A 533 13.02 35.86 -6.30
C ILE A 533 14.25 35.71 -7.20
N ALA A 534 14.99 34.63 -7.03
CA ALA A 534 16.17 34.30 -7.83
C ALA A 534 15.77 33.52 -9.09
N ILE A 535 16.09 34.02 -10.27
CA ILE A 535 15.72 33.41 -11.56
C ILE A 535 17.01 33.02 -12.33
N PRO A 536 17.09 31.80 -12.91
CA PRO A 536 18.22 31.40 -13.75
C PRO A 536 18.42 32.34 -14.94
N THR A 537 19.67 32.67 -15.26
CA THR A 537 20.03 33.51 -16.43
C THR A 537 19.80 32.83 -17.79
N ALA A 538 19.87 31.50 -17.82
CA ALA A 538 19.56 30.69 -18.99
C ALA A 538 18.94 29.37 -18.55
N ILE A 539 17.85 28.98 -19.22
CA ILE A 539 17.24 27.66 -19.08
C ILE A 539 17.61 26.87 -20.33
N ALA A 540 18.61 25.99 -20.21
CA ALA A 540 18.88 25.03 -21.27
C ALA A 540 17.73 24.00 -21.25
N PRO A 541 17.05 23.74 -22.39
CA PRO A 541 16.05 22.68 -22.45
C PRO A 541 16.71 21.35 -22.06
N PHE A 542 16.04 20.57 -21.24
CA PHE A 542 16.48 19.21 -20.94
C PHE A 542 16.44 18.41 -22.25
N ALA A 543 17.59 17.98 -22.77
CA ALA A 543 17.64 17.12 -23.93
C ALA A 543 17.35 15.68 -23.46
N PRO A 544 16.23 15.05 -23.83
CA PRO A 544 15.97 13.66 -23.44
C PRO A 544 17.06 12.75 -24.01
N ILE A 545 17.50 11.77 -23.20
CA ILE A 545 18.46 10.76 -23.60
C ILE A 545 17.83 9.91 -24.71
N ARG A 546 18.46 9.92 -25.88
CA ARG A 546 18.04 9.15 -27.05
C ARG A 546 18.64 7.75 -26.94
N VAL A 547 17.82 6.73 -26.67
CA VAL A 547 18.25 5.32 -26.71
C VAL A 547 17.96 4.78 -28.11
N ASP A 548 18.89 4.99 -29.04
CA ASP A 548 18.85 4.34 -30.36
C ASP A 548 19.60 3.00 -30.25
N GLY A 549 18.87 1.89 -30.14
CA GLY A 549 19.44 0.55 -30.10
C GLY A 549 18.37 -0.53 -30.32
N ASP A 550 18.54 -1.30 -31.41
CA ASP A 550 17.69 -2.44 -31.76
C ASP A 550 17.82 -3.54 -30.69
N THR A 551 16.86 -3.56 -29.77
CA THR A 551 16.72 -4.63 -28.77
C THR A 551 15.71 -5.62 -29.32
N ALA A 552 16.24 -6.75 -29.78
CA ALA A 552 15.51 -7.87 -30.36
C ALA A 552 14.11 -8.08 -29.74
N GLY A 553 13.07 -7.70 -30.50
CA GLY A 553 11.69 -8.11 -30.24
C GLY A 553 10.73 -7.09 -29.64
N ARG A 554 11.13 -5.83 -29.36
CA ARG A 554 10.16 -4.77 -28.99
C ARG A 554 10.20 -3.65 -30.01
N LYS A 555 9.07 -3.38 -30.68
CA LYS A 555 8.93 -2.24 -31.59
C LYS A 555 9.29 -0.96 -30.84
N ALA A 556 10.46 -0.42 -31.15
CA ALA A 556 10.93 0.87 -30.67
C ALA A 556 9.96 1.97 -31.12
N PHE A 557 9.90 3.05 -30.34
CA PHE A 557 9.15 4.28 -30.58
C PHE A 557 9.59 4.96 -31.89
N GLY A 558 9.10 4.48 -33.02
CA GLY A 558 9.15 5.22 -34.28
C GLY A 558 8.18 6.39 -34.20
N GLY A 559 8.70 7.60 -33.96
CA GLY A 559 7.92 8.85 -34.12
C GLY A 559 7.98 9.85 -32.96
N ALA A 560 8.77 9.61 -31.91
CA ALA A 560 8.96 10.63 -30.86
C ALA A 560 9.71 11.85 -31.44
N ARG A 561 8.97 12.93 -31.73
CA ARG A 561 9.56 14.23 -32.05
C ARG A 561 10.17 14.80 -30.77
N THR A 562 11.39 15.33 -30.88
CA THR A 562 12.01 16.19 -29.86
C THR A 562 11.08 17.37 -29.57
N PHE A 563 10.62 17.51 -28.33
CA PHE A 563 9.96 18.74 -27.89
C PHE A 563 11.05 19.80 -27.67
N GLU A 564 11.22 20.72 -28.62
CA GLU A 564 11.85 22.00 -28.30
C GLU A 564 10.89 22.75 -27.37
N ASN A 565 11.29 22.94 -26.12
CA ASN A 565 10.39 23.42 -25.08
C ASN A 565 10.34 24.95 -25.04
N ALA A 566 9.58 25.55 -25.96
CA ALA A 566 9.36 26.99 -26.02
C ALA A 566 8.59 27.56 -24.81
N ASP A 567 7.87 26.72 -24.05
CA ASP A 567 6.98 27.14 -22.98
C ASP A 567 7.70 27.56 -21.68
N VAL A 568 8.84 26.93 -21.36
CA VAL A 568 9.57 27.22 -20.10
C VAL A 568 10.18 28.63 -20.12
N ALA A 569 10.67 29.09 -21.27
CA ALA A 569 11.18 30.46 -21.42
C ALA A 569 10.06 31.50 -21.28
N ALA A 570 8.89 31.24 -21.89
CA ALA A 570 7.73 32.12 -21.82
C ALA A 570 7.12 32.18 -20.40
N ILE A 571 7.07 31.06 -19.68
CA ILE A 571 6.62 31.00 -18.27
C ILE A 571 7.59 31.75 -17.36
N THR A 572 8.90 31.55 -17.55
CA THR A 572 9.93 32.24 -16.75
C THR A 572 9.87 33.76 -16.95
N ALA A 573 9.61 34.22 -18.18
CA ALA A 573 9.38 35.63 -18.48
C ALA A 573 8.12 36.17 -17.78
N ARG A 574 7.00 35.44 -17.83
CA ARG A 574 5.74 35.81 -17.15
C ARG A 574 5.87 35.84 -15.64
N LEU A 575 6.54 34.86 -15.03
CA LEU A 575 6.84 34.83 -13.60
C LEU A 575 7.69 36.05 -13.21
N ARG A 576 8.75 36.35 -13.97
CA ARG A 576 9.61 37.52 -13.75
C ARG A 576 8.80 38.82 -13.76
N GLU A 577 7.90 38.98 -14.73
CA GLU A 577 7.05 40.15 -14.85
C GLU A 577 6.05 40.27 -13.67
N LYS A 578 5.32 39.20 -13.35
CA LYS A 578 4.32 39.18 -12.27
C LYS A 578 4.96 39.39 -10.89
N ALA A 579 6.12 38.77 -10.64
CA ALA A 579 6.87 38.94 -9.41
C ALA A 579 7.37 40.38 -9.24
N ALA A 580 7.91 40.99 -10.29
CA ALA A 580 8.33 42.39 -10.25
C ALA A 580 7.14 43.33 -9.94
N LYS A 581 5.97 43.08 -10.56
CA LYS A 581 4.74 43.86 -10.29
C LYS A 581 4.25 43.73 -8.84
N LEU A 582 4.49 42.59 -8.19
CA LEU A 582 4.20 42.36 -6.76
C LEU A 582 5.32 42.81 -5.82
N GLY A 583 6.32 43.54 -6.32
CA GLY A 583 7.37 44.18 -5.52
C GLY A 583 8.40 43.20 -4.95
N PHE A 584 8.72 42.12 -5.67
CA PHE A 584 9.88 41.28 -5.36
C PHE A 584 11.14 41.81 -6.08
N GLU A 585 12.30 41.80 -5.41
CA GLU A 585 13.60 41.96 -6.09
C GLU A 585 13.88 40.71 -6.96
N ILE A 586 14.27 40.89 -8.22
CA ILE A 586 14.64 39.76 -9.09
C ILE A 586 16.17 39.59 -9.08
N VAL A 587 16.63 38.41 -8.65
CA VAL A 587 18.07 38.09 -8.54
C VAL A 587 18.48 37.15 -9.66
N GLU A 588 19.51 37.49 -10.43
CA GLU A 588 20.03 36.59 -11.47
C GLU A 588 21.06 35.60 -10.92
N ALA A 589 20.94 34.33 -11.31
CA ALA A 589 21.82 33.29 -10.79
C ALA A 589 22.12 32.16 -11.79
N LYS A 590 23.14 31.35 -11.47
CA LYS A 590 23.57 30.19 -12.26
C LYS A 590 23.35 28.87 -11.53
N PRO A 591 22.95 27.81 -12.24
CA PRO A 591 22.85 26.45 -11.72
C PRO A 591 24.19 25.90 -11.21
N THR A 592 24.20 25.26 -10.04
CA THR A 592 25.33 24.44 -9.57
C THR A 592 24.96 22.95 -9.69
N PRO A 593 25.74 22.12 -10.41
CA PRO A 593 25.51 20.68 -10.48
C PRO A 593 25.81 20.03 -9.12
N MET A 594 24.86 19.25 -8.60
CA MET A 594 24.98 18.50 -7.35
C MET A 594 25.01 16.99 -7.66
N SER A 595 25.80 16.24 -6.91
CA SER A 595 25.83 14.78 -7.01
C SER A 595 24.58 14.17 -6.40
N VAL A 596 24.04 13.13 -7.04
CA VAL A 596 22.97 12.30 -6.47
C VAL A 596 23.48 11.33 -5.39
N LEU A 597 24.80 11.23 -5.23
CA LEU A 597 25.42 10.39 -4.22
C LEU A 597 25.52 11.13 -2.87
N PRO A 598 25.36 10.42 -1.74
CA PRO A 598 25.49 11.00 -0.41
C PRO A 598 26.84 11.69 -0.20
N HIS A 599 26.79 12.90 0.36
CA HIS A 599 27.97 13.63 0.82
C HIS A 599 28.03 13.65 2.35
N LEU A 600 29.19 14.02 2.89
CA LEU A 600 29.35 14.23 4.33
C LEU A 600 28.58 15.47 4.77
N GLU A 601 27.65 15.27 5.69
CA GLU A 601 26.81 16.35 6.22
C GLU A 601 27.40 16.96 7.51
N PHE A 602 28.33 16.26 8.16
CA PHE A 602 28.99 16.69 9.41
C PHE A 602 30.52 16.60 9.29
N SER A 603 31.21 17.57 9.89
CA SER A 603 32.69 17.66 9.87
C SER A 603 33.38 16.80 10.93
N ASP A 604 32.70 16.49 12.02
CA ASP A 604 33.25 15.79 13.18
C ASP A 604 32.13 15.09 13.98
N GLU A 605 32.52 14.03 14.70
CA GLU A 605 31.61 13.22 15.51
C GLU A 605 30.92 14.02 16.61
N LYS A 606 31.62 15.02 17.17
CA LYS A 606 31.09 15.83 18.27
C LYS A 606 29.90 16.66 17.79
N SER A 607 30.03 17.36 16.67
CA SER A 607 28.95 18.15 16.07
C SER A 607 27.74 17.29 15.70
N LEU A 608 27.97 16.07 15.22
CA LEU A 608 26.91 15.09 14.97
C LEU A 608 26.24 14.63 16.26
N SER A 609 27.01 14.34 17.31
CA SER A 609 26.48 13.90 18.60
C SER A 609 25.67 15.00 19.30
N ASP A 610 26.19 16.23 19.31
CA ASP A 610 25.49 17.39 19.88
C ASP A 610 24.12 17.63 19.21
N PHE A 611 24.00 17.30 17.92
CA PHE A 611 22.75 17.40 17.17
C PHE A 611 21.83 16.18 17.35
N VAL A 612 22.35 14.97 17.15
CA VAL A 612 21.56 13.74 17.04
C VAL A 612 21.21 13.15 18.39
N THR A 613 22.13 13.15 19.37
CA THR A 613 21.96 12.46 20.65
C THR A 613 20.74 12.96 21.45
N PRO A 614 20.44 14.28 21.52
CA PRO A 614 19.23 14.78 22.19
C PRO A 614 17.93 14.25 21.59
N MET A 615 17.89 14.06 20.27
CA MET A 615 16.70 13.64 19.51
C MET A 615 16.56 12.12 19.43
N CYS A 616 17.66 11.43 19.17
CA CYS A 616 17.66 10.01 18.80
C CYS A 616 18.05 9.09 19.94
N GLY A 617 18.70 9.60 20.99
CA GLY A 617 19.19 8.81 22.11
C GLY A 617 20.68 8.47 21.99
N GLU A 618 21.23 7.97 23.10
CA GLU A 618 22.65 7.62 23.25
C GLU A 618 23.08 6.52 22.26
N GLY A 619 24.30 6.63 21.73
CA GLY A 619 24.90 5.62 20.84
C GLY A 619 24.34 5.56 19.41
N VAL A 620 23.44 6.48 19.03
CA VAL A 620 22.98 6.66 17.64
C VAL A 620 24.00 7.46 16.83
N ALA A 621 24.53 8.56 17.40
CA ALA A 621 25.51 9.41 16.75
C ALA A 621 26.81 8.65 16.41
N GLU A 622 27.28 7.78 17.31
CA GLU A 622 28.43 6.89 17.07
C GLU A 622 28.24 6.03 15.81
N ARG A 623 27.04 5.41 15.66
CA ARG A 623 26.71 4.58 14.50
C ARG A 623 26.64 5.39 13.22
N MET A 624 25.96 6.55 13.26
CA MET A 624 25.91 7.46 12.11
C MET A 624 27.30 7.94 11.71
N TRP A 625 28.17 8.21 12.68
CA TRP A 625 29.55 8.63 12.42
C TRP A 625 30.37 7.56 11.71
N LEU A 626 30.29 6.30 12.15
CA LEU A 626 30.92 5.17 11.45
C LEU A 626 30.42 5.08 10.00
N GLY A 627 29.11 5.29 9.77
CA GLY A 627 28.56 5.34 8.42
C GLY A 627 29.11 6.51 7.59
N PHE A 628 29.23 7.69 8.17
CA PHE A 628 29.82 8.85 7.50
C PHE A 628 31.31 8.67 7.16
N GLN A 629 32.07 7.96 8.00
CA GLN A 629 33.46 7.61 7.69
C GLN A 629 33.57 6.67 6.47
N GLU A 630 32.64 5.73 6.33
CA GLU A 630 32.59 4.89 5.13
C GLU A 630 32.20 5.69 3.88
N ILE A 631 31.27 6.65 4.00
CA ILE A 631 30.93 7.59 2.91
C ILE A 631 32.16 8.43 2.52
N ALA A 632 32.97 8.87 3.49
CA ALA A 632 34.21 9.60 3.23
C ALA A 632 35.18 8.80 2.35
N LYS A 633 35.41 7.51 2.69
CA LYS A 633 36.27 6.61 1.92
C LYS A 633 35.75 6.39 0.50
N ALA A 634 34.43 6.20 0.35
CA ALA A 634 33.81 6.12 -0.97
C ALA A 634 34.03 7.40 -1.79
N ASN A 635 33.83 8.57 -1.18
CA ASN A 635 34.01 9.85 -1.83
C ASN A 635 35.47 10.13 -2.25
N GLU A 636 36.45 9.69 -1.48
CA GLU A 636 37.87 9.76 -1.87
C GLU A 636 38.16 8.90 -3.10
N LEU A 637 37.63 7.68 -3.17
CA LEU A 637 37.75 6.82 -4.34
C LEU A 637 37.08 7.44 -5.58
N ILE A 638 35.89 8.00 -5.40
CA ILE A 638 35.15 8.69 -6.47
C ILE A 638 35.94 9.91 -6.96
N ALA A 639 36.40 10.77 -6.06
CA ALA A 639 37.18 11.96 -6.40
C ALA A 639 38.50 11.62 -7.10
N LYS A 640 39.12 10.48 -6.76
CA LYS A 640 40.36 10.02 -7.37
C LYS A 640 40.16 9.40 -8.76
N HIS A 641 39.10 8.62 -8.96
CA HIS A 641 38.94 7.80 -10.16
C HIS A 641 37.91 8.35 -11.15
N ASP A 642 36.81 8.91 -10.66
CA ASP A 642 35.74 9.44 -11.50
C ASP A 642 34.92 10.52 -10.76
N PRO A 643 35.40 11.77 -10.73
CA PRO A 643 34.72 12.89 -10.06
C PRO A 643 33.32 13.18 -10.60
N ARG A 644 32.97 12.62 -11.76
CA ARG A 644 31.67 12.78 -12.40
C ARG A 644 30.68 11.68 -12.01
N LEU A 645 31.10 10.67 -11.26
CA LEU A 645 30.21 9.61 -10.79
C LEU A 645 29.12 10.23 -9.90
N GLY A 646 27.86 10.00 -10.27
CA GLY A 646 26.73 10.60 -9.55
C GLY A 646 26.36 12.02 -9.98
N LEU A 647 27.11 12.66 -10.88
CA LEU A 647 26.68 13.93 -11.46
C LEU A 647 25.65 13.67 -12.57
N PRO A 648 24.44 14.28 -12.52
CA PRO A 648 23.45 14.11 -13.58
C PRO A 648 23.96 14.59 -14.93
N ALA A 649 24.01 13.69 -15.90
CA ALA A 649 24.39 13.97 -17.29
C ALA A 649 23.69 12.96 -18.23
N PRO A 650 23.42 13.32 -19.50
CA PRO A 650 22.81 12.39 -20.47
C PRO A 650 23.55 11.05 -20.59
N GLU A 651 24.87 11.07 -20.45
CA GLU A 651 25.76 9.92 -20.57
C GLU A 651 26.03 9.18 -19.24
N MET A 652 25.38 9.58 -18.14
CA MET A 652 25.70 9.14 -16.77
C MET A 652 25.80 7.61 -16.63
N LEU A 653 24.88 6.87 -17.26
CA LEU A 653 24.85 5.39 -17.26
C LEU A 653 25.46 4.79 -18.54
N THR A 654 25.17 5.37 -19.71
CA THR A 654 25.57 4.78 -21.00
C THR A 654 27.08 4.72 -21.15
N ARG A 655 27.83 5.68 -20.60
CA ARG A 655 29.30 5.67 -20.60
C ARG A 655 29.91 4.43 -19.94
N HIS A 656 29.20 3.79 -19.00
CA HIS A 656 29.68 2.58 -18.32
C HIS A 656 29.45 1.32 -19.17
N LEU A 657 28.36 1.29 -19.95
CA LEU A 657 28.07 0.24 -20.93
C LEU A 657 28.97 0.33 -22.17
N GLU A 658 29.44 1.53 -22.49
CA GLU A 658 30.34 1.80 -23.62
C GLU A 658 31.83 1.70 -23.21
N SER A 659 32.11 1.55 -21.92
CA SER A 659 33.47 1.55 -21.40
C SER A 659 34.19 0.24 -21.75
N PRO A 660 35.41 0.29 -22.32
CA PRO A 660 36.16 -0.92 -22.60
C PRO A 660 36.70 -1.53 -21.30
N GLY A 661 36.43 -2.82 -21.06
CA GLY A 661 37.09 -3.61 -20.02
C GLY A 661 36.17 -4.21 -18.95
N ALA A 662 36.80 -4.85 -17.97
CA ALA A 662 36.13 -5.44 -16.80
C ALA A 662 35.76 -4.37 -15.76
N LEU A 663 34.85 -4.72 -14.85
CA LEU A 663 34.45 -3.86 -13.73
C LEU A 663 35.70 -3.43 -12.91
N PRO A 664 35.96 -2.12 -12.78
CA PRO A 664 37.07 -1.63 -11.96
C PRO A 664 36.90 -1.98 -10.47
N ASP A 665 37.99 -2.45 -9.83
CA ASP A 665 37.99 -2.80 -8.40
C ASP A 665 37.55 -1.65 -7.48
N TRP A 666 37.84 -0.41 -7.87
CA TRP A 666 37.46 0.76 -7.07
C TRP A 666 35.93 0.96 -7.00
N LEU A 667 35.17 0.54 -8.03
CA LEU A 667 33.69 0.59 -8.00
C LEU A 667 33.13 -0.46 -7.02
N THR A 668 33.73 -1.64 -6.97
CA THR A 668 33.40 -2.68 -5.97
C THR A 668 33.71 -2.19 -4.55
N GLN A 669 34.83 -1.48 -4.36
CA GLN A 669 35.19 -0.87 -3.07
C GLN A 669 34.21 0.25 -2.69
N VAL A 670 33.83 1.14 -3.63
CA VAL A 670 32.81 2.17 -3.42
C VAL A 670 31.47 1.54 -2.99
N LYS A 671 31.02 0.48 -3.67
CA LYS A 671 29.79 -0.24 -3.30
C LYS A 671 29.89 -0.82 -1.88
N THR A 672 31.03 -1.42 -1.55
CA THR A 672 31.28 -2.01 -0.22
C THR A 672 31.22 -0.95 0.88
N HIS A 673 31.86 0.21 0.67
CA HIS A 673 31.79 1.32 1.62
C HIS A 673 30.37 1.85 1.79
N TYR A 674 29.61 2.05 0.71
CA TYR A 674 28.21 2.46 0.83
C TYR A 674 27.32 1.40 1.49
N LEU A 675 27.58 0.10 1.28
CA LEU A 675 26.90 -0.99 1.98
C LEU A 675 27.21 -0.97 3.49
N ASN A 676 28.46 -0.78 3.86
CA ASN A 676 28.86 -0.65 5.27
C ASN A 676 28.20 0.57 5.91
N ALA A 677 28.21 1.71 5.22
CA ALA A 677 27.52 2.92 5.67
C ALA A 677 26.02 2.68 5.87
N MET A 678 25.37 2.01 4.92
CA MET A 678 23.95 1.67 4.99
C MET A 678 23.64 0.81 6.22
N ASN A 679 24.47 -0.23 6.46
CA ASN A 679 24.32 -1.12 7.61
C ASN A 679 24.48 -0.36 8.94
N GLU A 680 25.41 0.58 9.03
CA GLU A 680 25.55 1.43 10.22
C GLU A 680 24.36 2.37 10.41
N MET A 681 23.77 2.92 9.34
CA MET A 681 22.55 3.73 9.44
C MET A 681 21.34 2.90 9.89
N TYR A 682 21.21 1.64 9.45
CA TYR A 682 20.19 0.73 9.98
C TYR A 682 20.43 0.34 11.44
N ARG A 683 21.68 0.16 11.85
CA ARG A 683 22.05 -0.05 13.27
C ARG A 683 21.80 1.19 14.12
N ALA A 684 21.94 2.39 13.55
CA ALA A 684 21.55 3.64 14.19
C ALA A 684 20.03 3.70 14.39
N ASN A 685 19.26 3.29 13.38
CA ASN A 685 17.80 3.26 13.41
C ASN A 685 17.24 2.28 14.45
N THR A 686 17.85 1.11 14.64
CA THR A 686 17.41 0.17 15.68
C THR A 686 17.66 0.71 17.10
N ARG A 687 18.67 1.57 17.27
CA ARG A 687 18.98 2.24 18.54
C ARG A 687 18.19 3.54 18.76
N ALA A 688 17.64 4.12 17.70
CA ALA A 688 16.92 5.39 17.77
C ALA A 688 15.58 5.25 18.51
N ARG A 689 15.25 6.29 19.29
CA ARG A 689 13.93 6.45 19.92
C ARG A 689 12.83 6.41 18.86
N GLU A 690 11.68 5.87 19.23
CA GLU A 690 10.56 5.60 18.31
C GLU A 690 10.14 6.81 17.46
N GLY A 691 10.08 8.00 18.06
CA GLY A 691 9.73 9.26 17.37
C GLY A 691 10.81 9.88 16.48
N SER A 692 12.04 9.35 16.47
CA SER A 692 13.18 9.90 15.70
C SER A 692 13.81 8.89 14.73
N ARG A 693 13.21 7.71 14.60
CA ARG A 693 13.61 6.67 13.62
C ARG A 693 13.57 7.17 12.17
N SER A 694 12.63 8.04 11.83
CA SER A 694 12.49 8.65 10.50
C SER A 694 13.77 9.34 10.02
N LEU A 695 14.51 10.03 10.90
CA LEU A 695 15.78 10.69 10.56
C LEU A 695 16.86 9.68 10.17
N THR A 696 17.06 8.65 10.99
CA THR A 696 18.08 7.62 10.71
C THR A 696 17.70 6.74 9.52
N LEU A 697 16.41 6.45 9.34
CA LEU A 697 15.89 5.73 8.19
C LEU A 697 16.05 6.51 6.89
N TYR A 698 15.87 7.83 6.91
CA TYR A 698 16.15 8.71 5.77
C TYR A 698 17.59 8.55 5.25
N HIS A 699 18.58 8.57 6.15
CA HIS A 699 19.99 8.35 5.76
C HIS A 699 20.23 6.94 5.23
N ALA A 700 19.61 5.91 5.83
CA ALA A 700 19.69 4.53 5.34
C ALA A 700 19.13 4.40 3.92
N LYS A 701 17.97 5.01 3.63
CA LYS A 701 17.33 4.98 2.31
C LYS A 701 18.13 5.72 1.22
N LYS A 702 18.80 6.83 1.54
CA LYS A 702 19.76 7.49 0.61
C LYS A 702 20.93 6.57 0.22
N LEU A 703 21.39 5.75 1.16
CA LEU A 703 22.48 4.80 0.92
C LEU A 703 21.98 3.56 0.15
N GLU A 704 20.73 3.14 0.36
CA GLU A 704 20.08 2.09 -0.42
C GLU A 704 19.92 2.49 -1.90
N PHE A 705 19.53 3.74 -2.19
CA PHE A 705 19.58 4.30 -3.55
C PHE A 705 20.97 4.13 -4.16
N THR A 706 22.00 4.51 -3.41
CA THR A 706 23.39 4.50 -3.88
C THR A 706 23.89 3.09 -4.15
N PHE A 707 23.56 2.15 -3.27
CA PHE A 707 23.88 0.74 -3.43
C PHE A 707 23.29 0.16 -4.72
N HIS A 708 22.04 0.47 -5.00
CA HIS A 708 21.35 0.03 -6.21
C HIS A 708 21.85 0.76 -7.47
N PHE A 709 22.18 2.05 -7.36
CA PHE A 709 22.79 2.83 -8.43
C PHE A 709 24.15 2.24 -8.85
N VAL A 710 25.03 1.93 -7.90
CA VAL A 710 26.32 1.29 -8.20
C VAL A 710 26.11 -0.14 -8.71
N SER A 711 25.12 -0.87 -8.19
CA SER A 711 24.75 -2.20 -8.71
C SER A 711 24.28 -2.16 -10.18
N CYS A 712 23.58 -1.08 -10.57
CA CYS A 712 23.24 -0.85 -11.98
C CYS A 712 24.52 -0.77 -12.83
N ILE A 713 25.49 0.05 -12.39
CA ILE A 713 26.78 0.21 -13.07
C ILE A 713 27.53 -1.14 -13.16
N GLU A 714 27.59 -1.92 -12.08
CA GLU A 714 28.22 -3.25 -12.10
C GLU A 714 27.60 -4.17 -13.15
N ASN A 715 26.26 -4.16 -13.25
CA ASN A 715 25.54 -4.96 -14.21
C ASN A 715 25.73 -4.45 -15.65
N LEU A 716 25.93 -3.15 -15.86
CA LEU A 716 26.33 -2.62 -17.17
C LEU A 716 27.71 -3.12 -17.58
N TYR A 717 28.68 -3.20 -16.67
CA TYR A 717 29.99 -3.81 -16.96
C TYR A 717 29.90 -5.32 -17.23
N LYS A 718 29.06 -6.05 -16.49
CA LYS A 718 28.82 -7.49 -16.75
C LYS A 718 28.18 -7.73 -18.12
N ALA A 719 27.42 -6.76 -18.62
CA ALA A 719 26.79 -6.84 -19.94
C ALA A 719 27.81 -6.84 -21.11
N HIS A 720 29.10 -6.61 -20.84
CA HIS A 720 30.17 -6.78 -21.83
C HIS A 720 30.41 -8.25 -22.20
N ASP A 721 30.07 -9.20 -21.32
CA ASP A 721 30.10 -10.63 -21.64
C ASP A 721 28.91 -10.98 -22.55
N PRO A 722 29.14 -11.41 -23.81
CA PRO A 722 28.06 -11.79 -24.72
C PRO A 722 27.13 -12.88 -24.17
N ALA A 723 27.64 -13.80 -23.34
CA ALA A 723 26.86 -14.89 -22.77
C ALA A 723 25.88 -14.39 -21.69
N ALA A 724 26.27 -13.37 -20.91
CA ALA A 724 25.49 -12.82 -19.81
C ALA A 724 24.80 -11.48 -20.16
N ARG A 725 24.96 -10.97 -21.39
CA ARG A 725 24.56 -9.60 -21.77
C ARG A 725 23.08 -9.30 -21.53
N SER A 726 22.19 -10.19 -21.98
CA SER A 726 20.74 -9.97 -21.83
C SER A 726 20.31 -9.95 -20.36
N GLU A 727 20.81 -10.91 -19.57
CA GLU A 727 20.49 -11.03 -18.15
C GLU A 727 21.06 -9.84 -17.35
N SER A 728 22.30 -9.45 -17.66
CA SER A 728 22.97 -8.31 -17.01
C SER A 728 22.29 -6.99 -17.32
N LEU A 729 21.80 -6.76 -18.55
CA LEU A 729 21.03 -5.57 -18.87
C LEU A 729 19.67 -5.53 -18.16
N ILE A 730 19.00 -6.68 -18.00
CA ILE A 730 17.76 -6.77 -17.21
C ILE A 730 18.07 -6.43 -15.74
N ALA A 731 19.11 -7.02 -15.17
CA ALA A 731 19.54 -6.75 -13.80
C ALA A 731 19.95 -5.28 -13.59
N ALA A 732 20.54 -4.64 -14.61
CA ALA A 732 20.85 -3.20 -14.57
C ALA A 732 19.58 -2.34 -14.52
N VAL A 733 18.56 -2.67 -15.33
CA VAL A 733 17.25 -2.01 -15.31
C VAL A 733 16.52 -2.20 -13.98
N GLU A 734 16.56 -3.41 -13.42
CA GLU A 734 15.98 -3.69 -12.10
C GLU A 734 16.72 -2.93 -10.99
N SER A 735 18.05 -2.87 -11.07
CA SER A 735 18.88 -2.14 -10.11
C SER A 735 18.57 -0.64 -10.13
N ILE A 736 18.49 0.00 -11.31
CA ILE A 736 18.14 1.42 -11.36
C ILE A 736 16.69 1.67 -10.92
N TYR A 737 15.77 0.75 -11.19
CA TYR A 737 14.40 0.83 -10.71
C TYR A 737 14.34 0.75 -9.17
N ASN A 738 15.09 -0.16 -8.57
CA ASN A 738 15.20 -0.27 -7.11
C ASN A 738 15.83 0.97 -6.49
N ALA A 739 16.87 1.54 -7.13
CA ALA A 739 17.45 2.80 -6.71
C ALA A 739 16.37 3.89 -6.65
N LEU A 740 15.64 4.09 -7.76
CA LEU A 740 14.58 5.10 -7.83
C LEU A 740 13.46 4.88 -6.80
N ASN A 741 13.14 3.63 -6.45
CA ASN A 741 12.18 3.34 -5.37
C ASN A 741 12.74 3.72 -3.99
N SER A 742 13.97 3.35 -3.66
CA SER A 742 14.61 3.75 -2.39
C SER A 742 14.69 5.27 -2.26
N TYR A 743 14.92 5.97 -3.37
CA TYR A 743 14.88 7.42 -3.44
C TYR A 743 13.46 7.98 -3.21
N ALA A 744 12.44 7.35 -3.80
CA ALA A 744 11.04 7.72 -3.58
C ALA A 744 10.58 7.46 -2.14
N ASP A 745 11.08 6.41 -1.49
CA ASP A 745 10.80 6.10 -0.08
C ASP A 745 11.47 7.12 0.85
N ALA A 746 12.75 7.46 0.62
CA ALA A 746 13.43 8.53 1.35
C ALA A 746 12.68 9.86 1.25
N ALA A 747 12.08 10.13 0.09
CA ALA A 747 11.34 11.35 -0.19
C ALA A 747 9.93 11.40 0.45
N ARG A 748 9.43 10.26 0.96
CA ARG A 748 8.09 10.12 1.57
C ARG A 748 8.09 10.15 3.11
N ASP A 749 9.17 9.70 3.75
CA ASP A 749 9.19 9.37 5.19
C ASP A 749 9.78 10.47 6.10
N SER A 750 9.96 11.69 5.60
CA SER A 750 10.38 12.86 6.38
C SER A 750 9.27 13.91 6.38
N GLY A 751 8.77 14.23 7.58
CA GLY A 751 7.71 15.20 7.80
C GLY A 751 7.93 16.50 7.03
N ASP A 752 6.94 16.83 6.21
CA ASP A 752 6.82 18.02 5.37
C ASP A 752 7.72 18.04 4.12
N ARG A 753 7.08 18.01 2.95
CA ARG A 753 7.63 18.46 1.67
C ARG A 753 8.90 17.77 1.17
N GLY A 754 9.44 16.70 1.73
CA GLY A 754 10.70 16.06 1.29
C GLY A 754 10.88 15.91 -0.24
N ALA A 755 9.97 15.29 -0.99
CA ALA A 755 10.11 15.22 -2.45
C ALA A 755 10.05 16.59 -3.13
N ILE A 756 9.20 17.50 -2.66
CA ILE A 756 9.09 18.87 -3.18
C ILE A 756 10.29 19.69 -2.75
N ALA A 757 10.82 19.54 -1.55
CA ALA A 757 11.95 20.21 -0.93
C ALA A 757 13.27 19.71 -1.51
N LEU A 758 13.38 18.42 -1.81
CA LEU A 758 14.53 17.73 -2.39
C LEU A 758 14.54 17.88 -3.92
N LEU A 759 13.38 17.90 -4.61
CA LEU A 759 13.27 18.44 -5.97
C LEU A 759 13.41 19.97 -5.97
N ASN A 760 13.14 20.66 -4.87
CA ASN A 760 13.48 22.06 -4.62
C ASN A 760 14.89 22.22 -3.97
N GLU A 761 15.70 21.18 -3.89
CA GLU A 761 17.10 21.26 -3.39
C GLU A 761 18.05 20.68 -4.43
N HIS A 762 17.54 19.82 -5.31
CA HIS A 762 18.25 19.17 -6.41
C HIS A 762 17.66 19.48 -7.79
N GLY A 763 16.40 19.92 -7.88
CA GLY A 763 15.80 20.51 -9.10
C GLY A 763 15.79 22.05 -9.07
N TYR A 764 15.71 22.68 -7.89
CA TYR A 764 16.27 24.03 -7.69
C TYR A 764 17.78 23.88 -7.62
N ARG A 765 18.41 23.96 -8.79
CA ARG A 765 19.87 24.09 -8.90
C ARG A 765 20.34 25.13 -7.87
N VAL A 766 21.29 24.80 -6.98
CA VAL A 766 21.87 25.79 -6.06
C VAL A 766 22.32 26.97 -6.93
N LEU A 767 21.65 28.10 -6.75
CA LEU A 767 21.74 29.25 -7.62
C LEU A 767 22.84 30.16 -7.08
N THR A 768 23.99 30.17 -7.74
CA THR A 768 25.05 31.11 -7.37
C THR A 768 24.72 32.48 -7.96
N ARG A 769 24.55 33.49 -7.11
CA ARG A 769 24.32 34.88 -7.53
C ARG A 769 25.43 35.31 -8.48
N ILE A 770 25.07 35.82 -9.65
CA ILE A 770 26.03 36.49 -10.51
C ILE A 770 26.28 37.85 -9.86
N LYS A 771 27.51 38.10 -9.38
CA LYS A 771 27.92 39.48 -9.04
C LYS A 771 27.97 40.26 -10.35
N ALA A 772 27.24 41.37 -10.41
CA ALA A 772 27.48 42.36 -11.46
C ALA A 772 28.91 42.88 -11.29
N GLU A 773 29.68 42.94 -12.37
CA GLU A 773 30.97 43.64 -12.40
C GLU A 773 30.79 45.14 -12.17
#